data_AF-A0AAJ5Z1J7-F1
#
_entry.id   AF-A0AAJ5Z1J7-F1
#
_cell.length_a   1.000
_cell.length_b   1.000
_cell.length_c   1.000
_cell.angle_alpha   90.00
_cell.angle_beta   90.00
_cell.angle_gamma   90.00
#
_symmetry.space_group_name_H-M   'P 1'
#
loop_
_entity.id
_entity.type
_entity.pdbx_description
1 polymer ?
#
loop_
_entity_poly.entity_id
_entity_poly.type
_entity_poly.pdbx_seq_one_letter_code
_entity_poly.pdbx_strand_id
1 'polypeptide(L)'
;MASDAAYQTLRRLLAAPPANRAHIDLLDRNALYGSVGHYLSVMSLLNVTEFASVLVASPALWAPQPGAPHTRAAVERATGMTQALSFALSERITVITKAIGKTAPRSAPSELGAWLQALLHGVHTHTDDAPHTRLARLALITGLVQGLANEKRHRTHFSLWFHLRRHAHTLETAWSTALAQALEPDHVPTRTAALTLAASVVDMVPDHCMQTVSDKAWIEAALPLLLGVFDVSSQLFGDATRDERGVVSLPASGLTCAWQQRVSTHALYAHAGPLARLVAAALRRLGASRSPADYMEDVWGTQGVFRPWLDASAALDTAWTSSPLAGVDAIHFTPETRQRTTGVWHIFKTYLFTLTVVFDAVVHVVVEQCPSPSEAYPAANERHGAWPAMPTSNVPAPYLAILTQILRLFERVYFITSTFGLDGFESYRVVFYSALDVLSRDAEACTQLVSAMAQDLLERHGVSAPDAQQAAHVPMGQRMHVTYLLLVVEQWVSELPDTMIDRLILPMCRPYLQDTRFQDTFESAHSVVLALYTCGAACTRELTPFYIDMLLHTCVPRKQLSASQLQVAFTTIVESLSHRSDSLAWWCIEQLDDQISVMQLQGRDDDAMCLALCLAAVLPHVNLVLLRSLLTRMSTRILERPAPSAERTQLVELVALS
;
A
#
# COMPACT_ATOMS: atom_id res chain seq x y z
N MET A 1 -44.78 32.18 -4.30
CA MET A 1 -44.80 32.09 -2.82
C MET A 1 -43.86 33.14 -2.23
N ALA A 2 -44.30 34.40 -2.12
CA ALA A 2 -43.48 35.52 -1.65
C ALA A 2 -43.67 35.85 -0.15
N SER A 3 -44.37 35.01 0.62
CA SER A 3 -44.62 35.27 2.05
C SER A 3 -44.58 34.00 2.92
N ASP A 4 -43.58 33.15 2.72
CA ASP A 4 -43.36 32.08 3.69
C ASP A 4 -42.54 32.64 4.87
N ALA A 5 -43.22 32.86 6.00
CA ALA A 5 -42.60 33.36 7.23
C ALA A 5 -41.47 32.44 7.71
N ALA A 6 -41.56 31.13 7.43
CA ALA A 6 -40.53 30.17 7.78
C ALA A 6 -39.27 30.33 6.90
N TYR A 7 -39.43 30.59 5.60
CA TYR A 7 -38.30 30.95 4.72
C TYR A 7 -37.59 32.22 5.18
N GLN A 8 -38.34 33.29 5.49
CA GLN A 8 -37.75 34.55 5.95
C GLN A 8 -37.03 34.38 7.30
N THR A 9 -37.56 33.53 8.18
CA THR A 9 -36.92 33.18 9.45
C THR A 9 -35.60 32.44 9.22
N LEU A 10 -35.61 31.40 8.39
CA LEU A 10 -34.39 30.66 8.03
C LEU A 10 -33.35 31.58 7.39
N ARG A 11 -33.75 32.42 6.43
CA ARG A 11 -32.86 33.38 5.77
C ARG A 11 -32.21 34.34 6.76
N ARG A 12 -32.98 34.92 7.69
CA ARG A 12 -32.45 35.83 8.72
C ARG A 12 -31.48 35.12 9.66
N LEU A 13 -31.78 33.87 10.01
CA LEU A 13 -30.93 33.05 10.85
C LEU A 13 -29.60 32.71 10.16
N LEU A 14 -29.62 32.41 8.85
CA LEU A 14 -28.42 32.18 8.05
C LEU A 14 -27.59 33.44 7.83
N ALA A 15 -28.24 34.60 7.63
CA ALA A 15 -27.57 35.89 7.48
C ALA A 15 -27.09 36.49 8.81
N ALA A 16 -27.37 35.84 9.94
CA ALA A 16 -27.05 36.37 11.25
C ALA A 16 -25.53 36.41 11.51
N PRO A 17 -25.04 37.34 12.35
CA PRO A 17 -23.64 37.40 12.75
C PRO A 17 -23.18 36.09 13.42
N PRO A 18 -21.86 35.82 13.46
CA PRO A 18 -21.30 34.62 14.12
C PRO A 18 -21.76 34.44 15.57
N ALA A 19 -22.04 35.53 16.30
CA ALA A 19 -22.56 35.49 17.67
C ALA A 19 -23.91 34.76 17.79
N ASN A 20 -24.73 34.77 16.73
CA ASN A 20 -26.05 34.14 16.71
C ASN A 20 -25.99 32.67 16.25
N ARG A 21 -24.79 32.13 16.05
CA ARG A 21 -24.56 30.74 15.66
C ARG A 21 -25.17 29.73 16.62
N ALA A 22 -25.21 30.04 17.93
CA ALA A 22 -25.83 29.17 18.92
C ALA A 22 -27.27 28.77 18.56
N HIS A 23 -28.01 29.65 17.86
CA HIS A 23 -29.36 29.35 17.39
C HIS A 23 -29.39 28.34 16.23
N ILE A 24 -28.35 28.31 15.38
CA ILE A 24 -28.19 27.29 14.33
C ILE A 24 -27.80 25.96 14.95
N ASP A 25 -26.88 25.97 15.92
CA ASP A 25 -26.40 24.74 16.55
C ASP A 25 -27.48 24.05 17.40
N LEU A 26 -28.51 24.77 17.84
CA LEU A 26 -29.69 24.23 18.50
C LEU A 26 -30.67 23.53 17.53
N LEU A 27 -30.56 23.78 16.22
CA LEU A 27 -31.40 23.10 15.24
C LEU A 27 -30.88 21.68 14.97
N ASP A 28 -31.80 20.73 14.87
CA ASP A 28 -31.47 19.43 14.33
C ASP A 28 -30.87 19.58 12.92
N ARG A 29 -29.71 18.97 12.69
CA ARG A 29 -28.95 19.16 11.45
C ARG A 29 -29.70 18.63 10.23
N ASN A 30 -30.43 17.52 10.38
CA ASN A 30 -31.23 16.98 9.29
C ASN A 30 -32.39 17.93 8.96
N ALA A 31 -33.01 18.54 9.98
CA ALA A 31 -34.02 19.56 9.78
C ALA A 31 -33.47 20.81 9.09
N LEU A 32 -32.28 21.29 9.47
CA LEU A 32 -31.62 22.44 8.84
C LEU A 32 -31.34 22.18 7.34
N TYR A 33 -30.57 21.13 7.04
CA TYR A 33 -30.19 20.81 5.66
C TYR A 33 -31.37 20.35 4.81
N GLY A 34 -32.34 19.63 5.41
CA GLY A 34 -33.60 19.29 4.76
C GLY A 34 -34.43 20.52 4.41
N SER A 35 -34.49 21.53 5.28
CA SER A 35 -35.16 22.80 5.00
C SER A 35 -34.47 23.56 3.86
N VAL A 36 -33.14 23.65 3.88
CA VAL A 36 -32.37 24.27 2.78
C VAL A 36 -32.68 23.59 1.45
N GLY A 37 -32.62 22.25 1.42
CA GLY A 37 -32.91 21.47 0.23
C GLY A 37 -34.35 21.65 -0.27
N HIS A 38 -35.33 21.61 0.65
CA HIS A 38 -36.73 21.84 0.33
C HIS A 38 -36.97 23.21 -0.28
N TYR A 39 -36.54 24.29 0.39
CA TYR A 39 -36.78 25.65 -0.10
C TYR A 39 -36.14 25.87 -1.48
N LEU A 40 -34.90 25.41 -1.69
CA LEU A 40 -34.22 25.53 -2.98
C LEU A 40 -34.96 24.83 -4.12
N SER A 41 -35.63 23.70 -3.84
CA SER A 41 -36.38 22.96 -4.84
C SER A 41 -37.69 23.67 -5.27
N VAL A 42 -38.41 24.30 -4.33
CA VAL A 42 -39.76 24.85 -4.57
C VAL A 42 -39.81 26.35 -4.80
N MET A 43 -38.76 27.10 -4.43
CA MET A 43 -38.79 28.56 -4.54
C MET A 43 -38.85 29.08 -5.99
N SER A 44 -39.36 30.30 -6.15
CA SER A 44 -39.38 30.98 -7.45
C SER A 44 -37.96 31.36 -7.88
N LEU A 45 -37.71 31.31 -9.19
CA LEU A 45 -36.40 31.59 -9.78
C LEU A 45 -35.78 32.91 -9.31
N LEU A 46 -36.61 33.95 -9.12
CA LEU A 46 -36.20 35.27 -8.63
C LEU A 46 -35.49 35.25 -7.26
N ASN A 47 -35.78 34.26 -6.41
CA ASN A 47 -35.25 34.16 -5.05
C ASN A 47 -34.08 33.18 -4.94
N VAL A 48 -33.83 32.37 -5.98
CA VAL A 48 -32.81 31.31 -5.98
C VAL A 48 -31.41 31.91 -5.86
N THR A 49 -31.10 32.92 -6.69
CA THR A 49 -29.81 33.61 -6.67
C THR A 49 -29.54 34.25 -5.31
N GLU A 50 -30.52 34.97 -4.77
CA GLU A 50 -30.39 35.64 -3.49
C GLU A 50 -30.17 34.64 -2.35
N PHE A 51 -30.94 33.55 -2.31
CA PHE A 51 -30.78 32.54 -1.27
C PHE A 51 -29.45 31.78 -1.38
N ALA A 52 -29.00 31.43 -2.58
CA ALA A 52 -27.68 30.85 -2.78
C ALA A 52 -26.55 31.78 -2.32
N SER A 53 -26.67 33.09 -2.60
CA SER A 53 -25.72 34.08 -2.09
C SER A 53 -25.71 34.16 -0.57
N VAL A 54 -26.87 34.07 0.09
CA VAL A 54 -26.96 34.03 1.56
C VAL A 54 -26.32 32.77 2.12
N LEU A 55 -26.50 31.61 1.47
CA LEU A 55 -25.91 30.35 1.90
C LEU A 55 -24.38 30.40 1.84
N VAL A 56 -23.79 30.95 0.77
CA VAL A 56 -22.33 31.11 0.64
C VAL A 56 -21.79 32.11 1.66
N ALA A 57 -22.47 33.24 1.83
CA ALA A 57 -22.03 34.32 2.71
C ALA A 57 -22.26 34.06 4.20
N SER A 58 -22.96 32.98 4.57
CA SER A 58 -23.47 32.76 5.92
C SER A 58 -22.35 32.58 6.95
N PRO A 59 -22.12 33.57 7.84
CA PRO A 59 -21.11 33.42 8.89
C PRO A 59 -21.58 32.40 9.93
N ALA A 60 -22.89 32.34 10.19
CA ALA A 60 -23.47 31.42 11.14
C ALA A 60 -23.31 29.94 10.72
N LEU A 61 -23.28 29.64 9.42
CA LEU A 61 -22.91 28.30 8.93
C LEU A 61 -21.39 28.10 8.98
N TRP A 62 -20.63 28.97 8.32
CA TRP A 62 -19.26 28.66 7.93
C TRP A 62 -18.18 29.13 8.90
N ALA A 63 -18.46 30.08 9.80
CA ALA A 63 -17.45 30.61 10.70
C ALA A 63 -16.87 29.54 11.66
N PRO A 64 -15.61 29.67 12.10
CA PRO A 64 -15.05 28.78 13.12
C PRO A 64 -15.81 28.93 14.46
N GLN A 65 -16.06 27.83 15.18
CA GLN A 65 -16.55 27.87 16.56
C GLN A 65 -15.39 27.99 17.54
N PRO A 66 -15.39 28.92 18.50
CA PRO A 66 -14.40 28.94 19.57
C PRO A 66 -14.45 27.64 20.39
N GLY A 67 -13.33 26.90 20.48
CA GLY A 67 -13.18 25.73 21.36
C GLY A 67 -13.71 24.38 20.84
N ALA A 68 -14.31 24.31 19.65
CA ALA A 68 -14.74 23.04 19.03
C ALA A 68 -13.69 22.52 18.03
N PRO A 69 -13.58 21.20 17.78
CA PRO A 69 -12.67 20.66 16.76
C PRO A 69 -13.07 21.16 15.37
N HIS A 70 -12.38 22.21 14.91
CA HIS A 70 -12.73 22.99 13.72
C HIS A 70 -12.84 22.14 12.45
N THR A 71 -11.99 21.12 12.31
CA THR A 71 -11.93 20.24 11.13
C THR A 71 -13.18 19.38 10.98
N ARG A 72 -13.59 18.66 12.03
CA ARG A 72 -14.76 17.78 11.99
C ARG A 72 -16.03 18.58 11.69
N ALA A 73 -16.19 19.73 12.34
CA ALA A 73 -17.35 20.58 12.12
C ALA A 73 -17.38 21.16 10.69
N ALA A 74 -16.23 21.52 10.11
CA ALA A 74 -16.16 21.98 8.72
C ALA A 74 -16.58 20.88 7.74
N VAL A 75 -16.08 19.65 7.93
CA VAL A 75 -16.45 18.49 7.11
C VAL A 75 -17.94 18.21 7.21
N GLU A 76 -18.49 18.09 8.42
CA GLU A 76 -19.91 17.78 8.65
C GLU A 76 -20.85 18.82 8.03
N ARG A 77 -20.45 20.10 8.02
CA ARG A 77 -21.24 21.16 7.38
C ARG A 77 -21.15 21.11 5.86
N ALA A 78 -19.95 20.90 5.34
CA ALA A 78 -19.74 20.76 3.90
C ALA A 78 -20.51 19.56 3.33
N THR A 79 -20.47 18.41 4.00
CA THR A 79 -21.21 17.21 3.58
C THR A 79 -22.72 17.37 3.74
N GLY A 80 -23.19 17.95 4.85
CA GLY A 80 -24.62 18.23 5.05
C GLY A 80 -25.19 19.18 3.99
N MET A 81 -24.45 20.24 3.64
CA MET A 81 -24.83 21.16 2.57
C MET A 81 -24.82 20.49 1.18
N THR A 82 -23.83 19.64 0.93
CA THR A 82 -23.74 18.84 -0.31
C THR A 82 -24.98 17.94 -0.47
N GLN A 83 -25.39 17.26 0.60
CA GLN A 83 -26.61 16.44 0.62
C GLN A 83 -27.88 17.28 0.38
N ALA A 84 -27.97 18.47 1.00
CA ALA A 84 -29.09 19.37 0.81
C ALA A 84 -29.26 19.80 -0.67
N LEU A 85 -28.16 20.13 -1.34
CA LEU A 85 -28.17 20.56 -2.74
C LEU A 85 -28.43 19.40 -3.71
N SER A 86 -27.90 18.21 -3.40
CA SER A 86 -28.20 16.98 -4.14
C SER A 86 -29.70 16.66 -4.10
N PHE A 87 -30.30 16.71 -2.91
CA PHE A 87 -31.75 16.56 -2.73
C PHE A 87 -32.54 17.66 -3.45
N ALA A 88 -32.12 18.93 -3.32
CA ALA A 88 -32.79 20.05 -3.96
C ALA A 88 -32.89 19.90 -5.48
N LEU A 89 -31.83 19.38 -6.12
CA LEU A 89 -31.83 19.13 -7.56
C LEU A 89 -32.83 18.04 -7.96
N SER A 90 -32.82 16.90 -7.28
CA SER A 90 -33.76 15.79 -7.54
C SER A 90 -35.21 16.22 -7.36
N GLU A 91 -35.51 16.93 -6.27
CA GLU A 91 -36.85 17.49 -6.05
C GLU A 91 -37.20 18.56 -7.08
N ARG A 92 -36.25 19.40 -7.51
CA ARG A 92 -36.49 20.39 -8.55
C ARG A 92 -36.88 19.74 -9.87
N ILE A 93 -36.21 18.66 -10.26
CA ILE A 93 -36.56 17.88 -11.45
C ILE A 93 -37.97 17.30 -11.31
N THR A 94 -38.33 16.80 -10.14
CA THR A 94 -39.68 16.30 -9.83
C THR A 94 -40.73 17.40 -9.93
N VAL A 95 -40.46 18.59 -9.39
CA VAL A 95 -41.34 19.77 -9.46
C VAL A 95 -41.54 20.20 -10.91
N ILE A 96 -40.47 20.31 -11.70
CA ILE A 96 -40.56 20.66 -13.13
C ILE A 96 -41.36 19.61 -13.88
N THR A 97 -41.12 18.32 -13.61
CA THR A 97 -41.83 17.21 -14.25
C THR A 97 -43.33 17.26 -13.95
N LYS A 98 -43.71 17.52 -12.69
CA LYS A 98 -45.13 17.64 -12.29
C LYS A 98 -45.80 18.88 -12.89
N ALA A 99 -45.10 20.02 -12.92
CA ALA A 99 -45.67 21.28 -13.39
C ALA A 99 -45.80 21.37 -14.92
N ILE A 100 -44.82 20.83 -15.65
CA ILE A 100 -44.67 21.07 -17.10
C ILE A 100 -44.84 19.79 -17.92
N GLY A 101 -44.69 18.60 -17.32
CA GLY A 101 -44.60 17.32 -18.04
C GLY A 101 -45.79 16.95 -18.91
N LYS A 102 -46.96 17.56 -18.70
CA LYS A 102 -48.15 17.38 -19.55
C LYS A 102 -48.44 18.55 -20.51
N THR A 103 -47.87 19.73 -20.28
CA THR A 103 -48.28 20.98 -20.93
C THR A 103 -47.22 21.54 -21.87
N ALA A 104 -45.93 21.48 -21.52
CA ALA A 104 -44.85 22.01 -22.36
C ALA A 104 -43.52 21.23 -22.17
N PRO A 105 -43.45 19.92 -22.47
CA PRO A 105 -42.31 19.06 -22.15
C PRO A 105 -40.96 19.54 -22.73
N ARG A 106 -40.98 20.33 -23.81
CA ARG A 106 -39.78 20.89 -24.45
C ARG A 106 -39.13 22.02 -23.64
N SER A 107 -39.82 22.67 -22.70
CA SER A 107 -39.25 23.73 -21.84
C SER A 107 -38.61 23.22 -20.55
N ALA A 108 -38.85 21.95 -20.18
CA ALA A 108 -38.26 21.34 -18.98
C ALA A 108 -36.72 21.51 -18.87
N PRO A 109 -35.92 21.27 -19.92
CA PRO A 109 -34.48 21.50 -19.83
C PRO A 109 -34.05 22.97 -19.70
N SER A 110 -34.80 23.91 -20.29
CA SER A 110 -34.51 25.34 -20.13
C SER A 110 -34.84 25.83 -18.73
N GLU A 111 -35.92 25.32 -18.12
CA GLU A 111 -36.31 25.63 -16.74
C GLU A 111 -35.28 25.13 -15.73
N LEU A 112 -34.82 23.88 -15.90
CA LEU A 112 -33.72 23.34 -15.08
C LEU A 112 -32.44 24.14 -15.29
N GLY A 113 -32.12 24.48 -16.54
CA GLY A 113 -30.95 25.30 -16.88
C GLY A 113 -31.00 26.69 -16.24
N ALA A 114 -32.15 27.36 -16.29
CA ALA A 114 -32.33 28.67 -15.67
C ALA A 114 -32.15 28.60 -14.14
N TRP A 115 -32.71 27.58 -13.50
CA TRP A 115 -32.53 27.36 -12.05
C TRP A 115 -31.06 27.09 -11.67
N LEU A 116 -30.36 26.23 -12.43
CA LEU A 116 -28.94 25.97 -12.22
C LEU A 116 -28.08 27.23 -12.42
N GLN A 117 -28.37 28.02 -13.45
CA GLN A 117 -27.66 29.29 -13.68
C GLN A 117 -27.94 30.32 -12.59
N ALA A 118 -29.18 30.41 -12.10
CA ALA A 118 -29.52 31.29 -10.99
C ALA A 118 -28.78 30.91 -9.70
N LEU A 119 -28.68 29.60 -9.42
CA LEU A 119 -27.89 29.06 -8.31
C LEU A 119 -26.40 29.39 -8.46
N LEU A 120 -25.80 29.03 -9.60
CA LEU A 120 -24.39 29.31 -9.87
C LEU A 120 -24.11 30.80 -9.79
N HIS A 121 -24.96 31.65 -10.34
CA HIS A 121 -24.81 33.09 -10.23
C HIS A 121 -24.76 33.52 -8.76
N GLY A 122 -25.69 33.05 -7.92
CA GLY A 122 -25.71 33.35 -6.48
C GLY A 122 -24.50 32.78 -5.71
N VAL A 123 -23.94 31.66 -6.14
CA VAL A 123 -22.70 31.11 -5.56
C VAL A 123 -21.49 32.02 -5.85
N HIS A 124 -21.48 32.67 -7.02
CA HIS A 124 -20.39 33.54 -7.47
C HIS A 124 -20.61 35.04 -7.14
N THR A 125 -21.81 35.46 -6.75
CA THR A 125 -22.08 36.89 -6.44
C THR A 125 -21.30 37.39 -5.24
N HIS A 126 -21.02 36.53 -4.26
CA HIS A 126 -20.16 36.87 -3.14
C HIS A 126 -18.71 36.80 -3.61
N THR A 127 -17.96 37.91 -3.54
CA THR A 127 -16.57 38.00 -4.00
C THR A 127 -15.53 37.80 -2.90
N ASP A 128 -15.96 37.63 -1.64
CA ASP A 128 -15.06 37.34 -0.52
C ASP A 128 -14.29 36.05 -0.77
N ASP A 129 -12.99 36.07 -0.51
CA ASP A 129 -12.09 34.97 -0.82
C ASP A 129 -11.59 34.25 0.43
N ALA A 130 -12.29 34.42 1.55
CA ALA A 130 -11.96 33.74 2.78
C ALA A 130 -12.09 32.20 2.64
N PRO A 131 -11.29 31.40 3.38
CA PRO A 131 -11.28 29.94 3.26
C PRO A 131 -12.64 29.27 3.46
N HIS A 132 -13.48 29.85 4.31
CA HIS A 132 -14.80 29.33 4.62
C HIS A 132 -15.81 29.61 3.49
N THR A 133 -15.67 30.75 2.80
CA THR A 133 -16.44 31.12 1.61
C THR A 133 -16.10 30.20 0.43
N ARG A 134 -14.81 29.91 0.21
CA ARG A 134 -14.36 28.94 -0.81
C ARG A 134 -14.94 27.54 -0.56
N LEU A 135 -14.90 27.09 0.70
CA LEU A 135 -15.52 25.81 1.09
C LEU A 135 -17.02 25.79 0.83
N ALA A 136 -17.72 26.88 1.15
CA ALA A 136 -19.15 26.99 0.92
C ALA A 136 -19.49 26.84 -0.57
N ARG A 137 -18.77 27.56 -1.45
CA ARG A 137 -18.95 27.45 -2.91
C ARG A 137 -18.75 26.01 -3.38
N LEU A 138 -17.64 25.38 -2.96
CA LEU A 138 -17.35 24.00 -3.32
C LEU A 138 -18.42 23.02 -2.84
N ALA A 139 -18.91 23.16 -1.60
CA ALA A 139 -19.96 22.29 -1.05
C ALA A 139 -21.28 22.38 -1.84
N LEU A 140 -21.72 23.61 -2.16
CA LEU A 140 -22.95 23.80 -2.93
C LEU A 140 -22.83 23.19 -4.33
N ILE A 141 -21.71 23.44 -5.04
CA ILE A 141 -21.50 22.91 -6.38
C ILE A 141 -21.34 21.39 -6.37
N THR A 142 -20.61 20.83 -5.39
CA THR A 142 -20.45 19.38 -5.22
C THR A 142 -21.82 18.69 -5.05
N GLY A 143 -22.74 19.30 -4.29
CA GLY A 143 -24.10 18.78 -4.13
C GLY A 143 -24.87 18.73 -5.44
N LEU A 144 -24.74 19.76 -6.28
CA LEU A 144 -25.34 19.78 -7.61
C LEU A 144 -24.76 18.71 -8.54
N VAL A 145 -23.43 18.50 -8.50
CA VAL A 145 -22.76 17.42 -9.25
C VAL A 145 -23.28 16.05 -8.83
N GLN A 146 -23.34 15.79 -7.52
CA GLN A 146 -23.85 14.52 -6.97
C GLN A 146 -25.31 14.28 -7.36
N GLY A 147 -26.18 15.29 -7.18
CA GLY A 147 -27.58 15.19 -7.55
C GLY A 147 -27.72 14.83 -9.02
N LEU A 148 -26.96 15.50 -9.89
CA LEU A 148 -27.07 15.31 -11.33
C LEU A 148 -26.56 13.93 -11.76
N ALA A 149 -25.49 13.45 -11.12
CA ALA A 149 -24.98 12.10 -11.33
C ALA A 149 -25.99 11.03 -10.87
N ASN A 150 -26.67 11.24 -9.74
CA ASN A 150 -27.72 10.36 -9.26
C ASN A 150 -28.90 10.27 -10.25
N GLU A 151 -29.36 11.41 -10.77
CA GLU A 151 -30.42 11.48 -11.77
C GLU A 151 -30.04 10.82 -13.10
N LYS A 152 -28.77 10.92 -13.51
CA LYS A 152 -28.25 10.19 -14.68
C LYS A 152 -28.33 8.66 -14.49
N ARG A 153 -28.07 8.17 -13.27
CA ARG A 153 -28.11 6.74 -12.91
C ARG A 153 -29.54 6.22 -12.74
N HIS A 154 -30.43 7.02 -12.16
CA HIS A 154 -31.81 6.66 -11.84
C HIS A 154 -32.77 6.90 -13.01
N ARG A 155 -32.36 6.62 -14.26
CA ARG A 155 -33.26 6.72 -15.43
C ARG A 155 -34.48 5.83 -15.24
N THR A 156 -35.52 6.41 -14.64
CA THR A 156 -36.86 5.85 -14.52
C THR A 156 -37.61 6.17 -15.81
N HIS A 157 -38.61 5.35 -16.10
CA HIS A 157 -39.43 5.31 -17.33
C HIS A 157 -40.18 6.61 -17.72
N PHE A 158 -39.92 7.77 -17.10
CA PHE A 158 -40.65 9.02 -17.36
C PHE A 158 -39.96 9.97 -18.35
N SER A 159 -40.77 10.48 -19.28
CA SER A 159 -40.45 10.86 -20.66
C SER A 159 -40.01 12.31 -20.89
N LEU A 160 -39.17 12.92 -20.03
CA LEU A 160 -38.67 14.28 -20.23
C LEU A 160 -37.16 14.33 -20.44
N TRP A 161 -36.75 15.08 -21.47
CA TRP A 161 -35.34 15.25 -21.79
C TRP A 161 -34.78 16.51 -21.14
N PHE A 162 -34.09 16.33 -20.02
CA PHE A 162 -33.52 17.43 -19.23
C PHE A 162 -32.14 17.91 -19.69
N HIS A 163 -31.60 17.38 -20.80
CA HIS A 163 -30.23 17.68 -21.26
C HIS A 163 -29.17 17.55 -20.15
N LEU A 164 -29.30 16.55 -19.26
CA LEU A 164 -28.43 16.37 -18.08
C LEU A 164 -26.93 16.35 -18.42
N ARG A 165 -26.56 15.93 -19.64
CA ARG A 165 -25.16 15.97 -20.10
C ARG A 165 -24.62 17.39 -20.27
N ARG A 166 -25.43 18.32 -20.80
CA ARG A 166 -25.03 19.72 -20.99
C ARG A 166 -24.84 20.40 -19.64
N HIS A 167 -25.80 20.22 -18.74
CA HIS A 167 -25.75 20.79 -17.38
C HIS A 167 -24.58 20.21 -16.57
N ALA A 168 -24.25 18.94 -16.78
CA ALA A 168 -23.11 18.30 -16.13
C ALA A 168 -21.81 18.98 -16.50
N HIS A 169 -21.56 19.24 -17.78
CA HIS A 169 -20.33 19.90 -18.22
C HIS A 169 -20.16 21.30 -17.57
N THR A 170 -21.24 22.07 -17.45
CA THR A 170 -21.21 23.37 -16.76
C THR A 170 -20.88 23.22 -15.28
N LEU A 171 -21.50 22.26 -14.59
CA LEU A 171 -21.25 22.02 -13.17
C LEU A 171 -19.85 21.45 -12.90
N GLU A 172 -19.38 20.52 -13.73
CA GLU A 172 -18.05 19.91 -13.64
C GLU A 172 -16.94 20.98 -13.79
N THR A 173 -17.12 21.94 -14.72
CA THR A 173 -16.19 23.08 -14.91
C THR A 173 -16.22 24.05 -13.71
N ALA A 174 -17.42 24.39 -13.22
CA ALA A 174 -17.56 25.25 -12.05
C ALA A 174 -16.99 24.59 -10.78
N TRP A 175 -17.20 23.28 -10.65
CA TRP A 175 -16.69 22.48 -9.54
C TRP A 175 -15.17 22.45 -9.52
N SER A 176 -14.54 22.22 -10.68
CA SER A 176 -13.09 22.12 -10.77
C SER A 176 -12.39 23.44 -10.44
N THR A 177 -13.00 24.56 -10.84
CA THR A 177 -12.55 25.92 -10.47
C THR A 177 -12.70 26.17 -8.96
N ALA A 178 -13.86 25.83 -8.39
CA ALA A 178 -14.11 25.99 -6.95
C ALA A 178 -13.18 25.10 -6.10
N LEU A 179 -12.87 23.90 -6.59
CA LEU A 179 -11.96 22.99 -5.92
C LEU A 179 -10.53 23.52 -5.91
N ALA A 180 -10.02 24.01 -7.04
CA ALA A 180 -8.69 24.61 -7.12
C ALA A 180 -8.53 25.72 -6.06
N GLN A 181 -9.49 26.64 -6.00
CA GLN A 181 -9.50 27.72 -5.00
C GLN A 181 -9.57 27.21 -3.56
N ALA A 182 -10.32 26.14 -3.30
CA ALA A 182 -10.49 25.57 -1.96
C ALA A 182 -9.27 24.76 -1.48
N LEU A 183 -8.39 24.32 -2.39
CA LEU A 183 -7.15 23.60 -2.06
C LEU A 183 -5.93 24.53 -1.87
N GLU A 184 -5.94 25.74 -2.46
CA GLU A 184 -4.92 26.77 -2.23
C GLU A 184 -4.68 27.22 -0.76
N PRO A 185 -5.69 27.36 0.13
CA PRO A 185 -5.47 27.93 1.45
C PRO A 185 -4.74 26.96 2.39
N ASP A 186 -3.79 27.48 3.17
CA ASP A 186 -3.13 26.72 4.25
C ASP A 186 -4.01 26.60 5.52
N HIS A 187 -5.30 26.35 5.32
CA HIS A 187 -6.27 26.17 6.40
C HIS A 187 -6.71 24.71 6.43
N VAL A 188 -6.15 23.94 7.36
CA VAL A 188 -6.38 22.49 7.51
C VAL A 188 -7.87 22.10 7.51
N PRO A 189 -8.77 22.75 8.27
CA PRO A 189 -10.21 22.42 8.24
C PRO A 189 -10.84 22.52 6.84
N THR A 190 -10.48 23.57 6.09
CA THR A 190 -10.99 23.82 4.74
C THR A 190 -10.48 22.76 3.77
N ARG A 191 -9.17 22.49 3.78
CA ARG A 191 -8.56 21.47 2.92
C ARG A 191 -9.13 20.08 3.19
N THR A 192 -9.24 19.68 4.46
CA THR A 192 -9.83 18.38 4.83
C THR A 192 -11.28 18.25 4.35
N ALA A 193 -12.09 19.30 4.49
CA ALA A 193 -13.45 19.29 3.97
C ALA A 193 -13.47 19.24 2.43
N ALA A 194 -12.64 20.05 1.75
CA ALA A 194 -12.54 20.05 0.29
C ALA A 194 -12.11 18.68 -0.28
N LEU A 195 -11.14 18.02 0.34
CA LEU A 195 -10.71 16.67 -0.05
C LEU A 195 -11.80 15.63 0.21
N THR A 196 -12.55 15.74 1.32
CA THR A 196 -13.71 14.87 1.57
C THR A 196 -14.75 15.02 0.48
N LEU A 197 -15.06 16.26 0.08
CA LEU A 197 -15.97 16.54 -1.02
C LEU A 197 -15.44 15.98 -2.34
N ALA A 198 -14.16 16.16 -2.66
CA ALA A 198 -13.56 15.64 -3.87
C ALA A 198 -13.59 14.11 -3.94
N ALA A 199 -13.23 13.44 -2.84
CA ALA A 199 -13.32 11.98 -2.74
C ALA A 199 -14.74 11.45 -2.93
N SER A 200 -15.77 12.22 -2.56
CA SER A 200 -17.17 11.82 -2.72
C SER A 200 -17.68 11.86 -4.15
N VAL A 201 -16.98 12.55 -5.06
CA VAL A 201 -17.38 12.71 -6.48
C VAL A 201 -16.32 12.26 -7.48
N VAL A 202 -15.21 11.67 -7.03
CA VAL A 202 -14.10 11.26 -7.91
C VAL A 202 -14.55 10.34 -9.04
N ASP A 203 -15.47 9.40 -8.77
CA ASP A 203 -15.97 8.47 -9.79
C ASP A 203 -17.16 9.04 -10.60
N MET A 204 -17.49 10.31 -10.39
CA MET A 204 -18.60 11.02 -11.05
C MET A 204 -18.12 12.13 -12.00
N VAL A 205 -16.96 12.70 -11.72
CA VAL A 205 -16.38 13.83 -12.47
C VAL A 205 -15.35 13.31 -13.48
N PRO A 206 -15.35 13.80 -14.74
CA PRO A 206 -14.35 13.39 -15.73
C PRO A 206 -12.92 13.81 -15.38
N ASP A 207 -11.93 13.02 -15.81
CA ASP A 207 -10.51 13.27 -15.53
C ASP A 207 -10.01 14.66 -15.98
N HIS A 208 -10.47 15.16 -17.13
CA HIS A 208 -10.06 16.49 -17.62
C HIS A 208 -10.48 17.64 -16.68
N CYS A 209 -11.54 17.47 -15.90
CA CYS A 209 -11.92 18.44 -14.87
C CYS A 209 -11.02 18.32 -13.65
N MET A 210 -10.62 17.10 -13.27
CA MET A 210 -9.67 16.88 -12.18
C MET A 210 -8.29 17.50 -12.46
N GLN A 211 -7.92 17.58 -13.74
CA GLN A 211 -6.67 18.17 -14.24
C GLN A 211 -6.64 19.71 -14.24
N THR A 212 -7.76 20.40 -13.97
CA THR A 212 -7.72 21.88 -13.86
C THR A 212 -7.06 22.34 -12.56
N VAL A 213 -7.05 21.50 -11.53
CA VAL A 213 -6.26 21.70 -10.33
C VAL A 213 -4.83 21.26 -10.65
N SER A 214 -3.84 22.09 -10.32
CA SER A 214 -2.44 21.75 -10.60
C SER A 214 -2.03 20.49 -9.85
N ASP A 215 -1.19 19.66 -10.48
CA ASP A 215 -0.71 18.41 -9.86
C ASP A 215 0.00 18.67 -8.53
N LYS A 216 0.77 19.77 -8.46
CA LYS A 216 1.42 20.23 -7.24
C LYS A 216 0.42 20.55 -6.13
N ALA A 217 -0.67 21.26 -6.43
CA ALA A 217 -1.70 21.57 -5.43
C ALA A 217 -2.39 20.30 -4.91
N TRP A 218 -2.64 19.31 -5.77
CA TRP A 218 -3.16 18.01 -5.33
C TRP A 218 -2.21 17.33 -4.33
N ILE A 219 -0.94 17.24 -4.67
CA ILE A 219 0.06 16.55 -3.88
C ILE A 219 0.26 17.27 -2.53
N GLU A 220 0.49 18.58 -2.55
CA GLU A 220 0.76 19.38 -1.35
C GLU A 220 -0.46 19.49 -0.42
N ALA A 221 -1.68 19.52 -0.98
CA ALA A 221 -2.89 19.59 -0.15
C ALA A 221 -3.28 18.22 0.43
N ALA A 222 -3.19 17.14 -0.37
CA ALA A 222 -3.73 15.84 0.02
C ALA A 222 -2.74 14.95 0.75
N LEU A 223 -1.48 14.87 0.30
CA LEU A 223 -0.54 13.87 0.82
C LEU A 223 -0.17 14.08 2.30
N PRO A 224 0.08 15.33 2.79
CA PRO A 224 0.32 15.56 4.21
C PRO A 224 -0.91 15.24 5.08
N LEU A 225 -2.11 15.57 4.60
CA LEU A 225 -3.36 15.27 5.32
C LEU A 225 -3.68 13.79 5.34
N LEU A 226 -3.36 13.06 4.26
CA LEU A 226 -3.48 11.60 4.19
C LEU A 226 -2.56 10.92 5.20
N LEU A 227 -1.30 11.37 5.31
CA LEU A 227 -0.42 10.87 6.35
C LEU A 227 -0.96 11.21 7.75
N GLY A 228 -1.41 12.46 7.93
CA GLY A 228 -1.97 12.96 9.18
C GLY A 228 -3.20 12.18 9.67
N VAL A 229 -3.95 11.50 8.78
CA VAL A 229 -5.04 10.59 9.17
C VAL A 229 -4.58 9.53 10.17
N PHE A 230 -3.37 9.02 9.98
CA PHE A 230 -2.86 7.88 10.73
C PHE A 230 -2.24 8.27 12.07
N ASP A 231 -1.96 9.56 12.30
CA ASP A 231 -1.49 10.12 13.59
C ASP A 231 -0.41 9.23 14.26
N VAL A 232 0.59 8.85 13.47
CA VAL A 232 1.61 7.88 13.88
C VAL A 232 2.56 8.51 14.89
N SER A 233 2.88 7.76 15.94
CA SER A 233 3.83 8.16 16.99
C SER A 233 4.67 6.97 17.44
N SER A 234 5.90 7.24 17.88
CA SER A 234 6.79 6.22 18.45
C SER A 234 6.32 5.66 19.80
N GLN A 235 5.33 6.30 20.44
CA GLN A 235 4.77 5.87 21.72
C GLN A 235 3.61 4.88 21.59
N LEU A 236 3.16 4.60 20.37
CA LEU A 236 2.07 3.65 20.13
C LEU A 236 2.44 2.27 20.70
N PHE A 237 1.45 1.51 21.16
CA PHE A 237 1.58 0.15 21.67
C PHE A 237 2.37 -0.03 22.99
N GLY A 238 2.97 1.04 23.53
CA GLY A 238 3.65 1.01 24.82
C GLY A 238 2.73 0.77 26.03
N ASP A 239 1.41 0.84 25.83
CA ASP A 239 0.38 0.53 26.82
C ASP A 239 0.00 -0.97 26.87
N ALA A 240 0.49 -1.77 25.93
CA ALA A 240 0.34 -3.22 25.97
C ALA A 240 1.26 -3.81 27.06
N THR A 241 0.76 -4.81 27.78
CA THR A 241 1.53 -5.50 28.83
C THR A 241 1.49 -7.00 28.61
N ARG A 242 2.57 -7.68 29.01
CA ARG A 242 2.68 -9.14 28.98
C ARG A 242 2.81 -9.65 30.41
N ASP A 243 1.96 -10.60 30.79
CA ASP A 243 2.01 -11.21 32.11
C ASP A 243 3.06 -12.33 32.21
N GLU A 244 3.24 -12.88 33.41
CA GLU A 244 4.18 -13.98 33.68
C GLU A 244 3.87 -15.27 32.91
N ARG A 245 2.62 -15.45 32.46
CA ARG A 245 2.17 -16.59 31.65
C ARG A 245 2.37 -16.33 30.15
N GLY A 246 2.92 -15.17 29.80
CA GLY A 246 3.15 -14.74 28.43
C GLY A 246 1.90 -14.24 27.71
N VAL A 247 0.76 -14.10 28.41
CA VAL A 247 -0.49 -13.55 27.87
C VAL A 247 -0.34 -12.04 27.74
N VAL A 248 -0.71 -11.51 26.58
CA VAL A 248 -0.63 -10.08 26.28
C VAL A 248 -2.01 -9.46 26.40
N SER A 249 -2.06 -8.33 27.09
CA SER A 249 -3.27 -7.55 27.29
C SER A 249 -3.09 -6.13 26.77
N LEU A 250 -4.10 -5.60 26.09
CA LEU A 250 -4.16 -4.22 25.65
C LEU A 250 -5.29 -3.50 26.38
N PRO A 251 -5.04 -2.45 27.19
CA PRO A 251 -6.07 -1.79 27.99
C PRO A 251 -7.07 -0.98 27.15
N ALA A 252 -8.35 -0.95 27.56
CA ALA A 252 -9.43 -0.26 26.84
C ALA A 252 -9.27 1.26 26.82
N SER A 253 -8.79 1.84 27.92
CA SER A 253 -8.55 3.27 28.10
C SER A 253 -7.10 3.66 27.79
N GLY A 254 -6.36 2.78 27.11
CA GLY A 254 -4.97 2.98 26.75
C GLY A 254 -4.78 3.92 25.56
N LEU A 255 -3.54 4.35 25.38
CA LEU A 255 -3.11 5.21 24.28
C LEU A 255 -3.40 4.58 22.91
N THR A 256 -3.21 3.27 22.76
CA THR A 256 -3.45 2.57 21.49
C THR A 256 -4.93 2.53 21.12
N CYS A 257 -5.82 2.27 22.09
CA CYS A 257 -7.26 2.29 21.84
C CYS A 257 -7.76 3.70 21.50
N ALA A 258 -7.24 4.72 22.20
CA ALA A 258 -7.56 6.11 21.90
C ALA A 258 -7.07 6.51 20.49
N TRP A 259 -5.86 6.09 20.11
CA TRP A 259 -5.33 6.29 18.76
C TRP A 259 -6.20 5.61 17.70
N GLN A 260 -6.53 4.33 17.88
CA GLN A 260 -7.40 3.58 16.97
C GLN A 260 -8.75 4.31 16.76
N GLN A 261 -9.35 4.81 17.83
CA GLN A 261 -10.60 5.56 17.75
C GLN A 261 -10.41 6.90 17.02
N ARG A 262 -9.31 7.62 17.27
CA ARG A 262 -9.02 8.88 16.56
C ARG A 262 -8.86 8.66 15.05
N VAL A 263 -8.09 7.65 14.65
CA VAL A 263 -7.85 7.33 13.23
C VAL A 263 -9.15 6.87 12.55
N SER A 264 -9.85 5.90 13.13
CA SER A 264 -11.07 5.34 12.52
C SER A 264 -12.23 6.33 12.42
N THR A 265 -12.27 7.35 13.30
CA THR A 265 -13.28 8.42 13.24
C THR A 265 -12.84 9.64 12.45
N HIS A 266 -11.60 9.65 11.94
CA HIS A 266 -11.10 10.75 11.12
C HIS A 266 -11.86 10.82 9.78
N ALA A 267 -12.27 12.03 9.39
CA ALA A 267 -13.11 12.26 8.21
C ALA A 267 -12.53 11.68 6.92
N LEU A 268 -11.21 11.74 6.75
CA LEU A 268 -10.53 11.25 5.54
C LEU A 268 -10.22 9.75 5.57
N TYR A 269 -10.35 9.05 6.71
CA TYR A 269 -9.96 7.65 6.81
C TYR A 269 -10.77 6.75 5.87
N ALA A 270 -12.09 6.93 5.81
CA ALA A 270 -12.97 6.22 4.88
C ALA A 270 -12.69 6.57 3.40
N HIS A 271 -12.00 7.68 3.14
CA HIS A 271 -11.68 8.19 1.81
C HIS A 271 -10.20 8.00 1.43
N ALA A 272 -9.41 7.30 2.25
CA ALA A 272 -7.97 7.13 2.02
C ALA A 272 -7.68 6.53 0.63
N GLY A 273 -8.43 5.51 0.22
CA GLY A 273 -8.27 4.89 -1.11
C GLY A 273 -8.58 5.83 -2.28
N PRO A 274 -9.78 6.42 -2.38
CA PRO A 274 -10.10 7.44 -3.39
C PRO A 274 -9.08 8.58 -3.46
N LEU A 275 -8.65 9.11 -2.32
CA LEU A 275 -7.68 10.19 -2.25
C LEU A 275 -6.28 9.75 -2.68
N ALA A 276 -5.85 8.53 -2.31
CA ALA A 276 -4.60 7.96 -2.79
C ALA A 276 -4.59 7.88 -4.32
N ARG A 277 -5.70 7.49 -4.96
CA ARG A 277 -5.82 7.46 -6.43
C ARG A 277 -5.70 8.85 -7.06
N LEU A 278 -6.29 9.87 -6.43
CA LEU A 278 -6.18 11.25 -6.91
C LEU A 278 -4.74 11.75 -6.87
N VAL A 279 -4.05 11.51 -5.76
CA VAL A 279 -2.64 11.87 -5.60
C VAL A 279 -1.75 11.07 -6.54
N ALA A 280 -2.00 9.76 -6.69
CA ALA A 280 -1.30 8.90 -7.62
C ALA A 280 -1.41 9.41 -9.07
N ALA A 281 -2.61 9.84 -9.50
CA ALA A 281 -2.81 10.40 -10.84
C ALA A 281 -2.04 11.72 -11.03
N ALA A 282 -1.99 12.58 -10.00
CA ALA A 282 -1.21 13.82 -10.03
C ALA A 282 0.31 13.54 -10.07
N LEU A 283 0.80 12.59 -9.29
CA LEU A 283 2.21 12.18 -9.28
C LEU A 283 2.65 11.60 -10.63
N ARG A 284 1.80 10.81 -11.29
CA ARG A 284 2.07 10.28 -12.64
C ARG A 284 2.24 11.40 -13.65
N ARG A 285 1.31 12.37 -13.68
CA ARG A 285 1.37 13.50 -14.61
C ARG A 285 2.56 14.42 -14.32
N LEU A 286 2.84 14.67 -13.04
CA LEU A 286 4.01 15.44 -12.63
C LEU A 286 5.29 14.76 -13.14
N GLY A 287 5.47 13.47 -12.87
CA GLY A 287 6.63 12.69 -13.33
C GLY A 287 6.75 12.64 -14.86
N ALA A 288 5.64 12.48 -15.57
CA ALA A 288 5.60 12.53 -17.04
C ALA A 288 6.08 13.88 -17.62
N SER A 289 5.96 14.97 -16.86
CA SER A 289 6.27 16.34 -17.29
C SER A 289 7.63 16.88 -16.82
N ARG A 290 8.34 16.13 -15.97
CA ARG A 290 9.56 16.59 -15.28
C ARG A 290 10.79 15.82 -15.75
N SER A 291 11.96 16.44 -15.59
CA SER A 291 13.23 15.73 -15.69
C SER A 291 13.38 14.74 -14.51
N PRO A 292 14.20 13.67 -14.63
CA PRO A 292 14.42 12.73 -13.54
C PRO A 292 14.89 13.43 -12.24
N ALA A 293 15.75 14.44 -12.37
CA ALA A 293 16.29 15.19 -11.22
C ALA A 293 15.24 16.07 -10.55
N ASP A 294 14.45 16.83 -11.34
CA ASP A 294 13.37 17.66 -10.79
C ASP A 294 12.29 16.80 -10.14
N TYR A 295 11.95 15.67 -10.75
CA TYR A 295 10.99 14.75 -10.18
C TYR A 295 11.51 14.23 -8.84
N MET A 296 12.76 13.74 -8.78
CA MET A 296 13.35 13.29 -7.53
C MET A 296 13.35 14.36 -6.44
N GLU A 297 13.66 15.63 -6.76
CA GLU A 297 13.59 16.71 -5.77
C GLU A 297 12.15 16.95 -5.28
N ASP A 298 11.15 16.92 -6.18
CA ASP A 298 9.73 17.07 -5.83
C ASP A 298 9.25 15.95 -4.87
N VAL A 299 9.71 14.70 -5.06
CA VAL A 299 9.23 13.54 -4.29
C VAL A 299 10.09 13.17 -3.07
N TRP A 300 11.41 13.30 -3.13
CA TRP A 300 12.38 12.92 -2.07
C TRP A 300 13.44 13.98 -1.74
N GLY A 301 13.37 15.18 -2.32
CA GLY A 301 14.24 16.29 -1.98
C GLY A 301 14.12 16.76 -0.53
N THR A 302 14.76 17.89 -0.19
CA THR A 302 14.75 18.39 1.20
C THR A 302 13.34 18.73 1.69
N GLN A 303 12.48 19.16 0.76
CA GLN A 303 11.05 19.41 0.98
C GLN A 303 10.18 18.35 0.27
N GLY A 304 10.78 17.20 -0.04
CA GLY A 304 10.14 16.11 -0.78
C GLY A 304 8.95 15.53 -0.03
N VAL A 305 7.88 15.26 -0.76
CA VAL A 305 6.57 14.95 -0.18
C VAL A 305 6.51 13.60 0.53
N PHE A 306 7.46 12.69 0.27
CA PHE A 306 7.56 11.39 0.94
C PHE A 306 8.45 11.38 2.18
N ARG A 307 9.21 12.43 2.47
CA ARG A 307 10.07 12.45 3.66
C ARG A 307 9.29 12.26 4.96
N PRO A 308 8.15 12.96 5.19
CA PRO A 308 7.32 12.72 6.38
C PRO A 308 6.77 11.28 6.46
N TRP A 309 6.51 10.64 5.32
CA TRP A 309 6.04 9.26 5.27
C TRP A 309 7.13 8.28 5.74
N LEU A 310 8.38 8.52 5.37
CA LEU A 310 9.52 7.72 5.83
C LEU A 310 9.70 7.85 7.35
N ASP A 311 9.66 9.09 7.86
CA ASP A 311 9.82 9.35 9.29
C ASP A 311 8.66 8.72 10.11
N ALA A 312 7.42 8.86 9.63
CA ALA A 312 6.25 8.23 10.24
C ALA A 312 6.34 6.70 10.19
N SER A 313 6.71 6.12 9.04
CA SER A 313 6.86 4.66 8.91
C SER A 313 7.94 4.14 9.84
N ALA A 314 9.07 4.84 9.97
CA ALA A 314 10.14 4.48 10.90
C ALA A 314 9.70 4.57 12.38
N ALA A 315 8.89 5.58 12.73
CA ALA A 315 8.31 5.70 14.06
C ALA A 315 7.33 4.55 14.36
N LEU A 316 6.51 4.17 13.37
CA LEU A 316 5.57 3.06 13.49
C LEU A 316 6.28 1.72 13.66
N ASP A 317 7.29 1.48 12.81
CA ASP A 317 8.16 0.31 12.87
C ASP A 317 8.79 0.15 14.25
N THR A 318 9.40 1.22 14.76
CA THR A 318 10.02 1.24 16.09
C THR A 318 9.00 0.98 17.19
N ALA A 319 7.83 1.63 17.14
CA ALA A 319 6.75 1.44 18.11
C ALA A 319 6.25 -0.02 18.12
N TRP A 320 6.02 -0.59 16.93
CA TRP A 320 5.52 -1.96 16.81
C TRP A 320 6.55 -2.98 17.28
N THR A 321 7.77 -2.94 16.71
CA THR A 321 8.81 -3.95 16.93
C THR A 321 9.36 -3.96 18.36
N SER A 322 9.22 -2.87 19.10
CA SER A 322 9.56 -2.80 20.53
C SER A 322 8.40 -3.15 21.46
N SER A 323 7.19 -3.30 20.94
CA SER A 323 6.00 -3.55 21.77
C SER A 323 5.83 -5.02 22.17
N PRO A 324 5.15 -5.30 23.29
CA PRO A 324 4.75 -6.65 23.67
C PRO A 324 3.75 -7.32 22.70
N LEU A 325 3.16 -6.58 21.77
CA LEU A 325 2.21 -7.11 20.78
C LEU A 325 2.91 -7.80 19.61
N ALA A 326 4.15 -7.41 19.30
CA ALA A 326 4.86 -7.91 18.13
C ALA A 326 5.24 -9.40 18.29
N GLY A 327 4.96 -10.20 17.26
CA GLY A 327 5.38 -11.59 17.19
C GLY A 327 4.68 -12.52 18.18
N VAL A 328 3.50 -12.13 18.68
CA VAL A 328 2.71 -12.93 19.62
C VAL A 328 1.52 -13.55 18.91
N ASP A 329 1.38 -14.87 19.00
CA ASP A 329 0.24 -15.59 18.44
C ASP A 329 -1.07 -15.16 19.10
N ALA A 330 -2.14 -15.09 18.30
CA ALA A 330 -3.47 -14.65 18.76
C ALA A 330 -4.06 -15.51 19.89
N ILE A 331 -3.53 -16.71 20.13
CA ILE A 331 -3.87 -17.58 21.26
C ILE A 331 -3.41 -17.01 22.60
N HIS A 332 -2.36 -16.20 22.60
CA HIS A 332 -1.81 -15.52 23.77
C HIS A 332 -2.44 -14.15 24.01
N PHE A 333 -3.44 -13.75 23.22
CA PHE A 333 -4.25 -12.56 23.47
C PHE A 333 -5.51 -12.90 24.24
N THR A 334 -5.88 -12.03 25.19
CA THR A 334 -7.24 -12.08 25.76
C THR A 334 -8.28 -11.85 24.65
N PRO A 335 -9.53 -12.34 24.79
CA PRO A 335 -10.58 -12.12 23.80
C PRO A 335 -10.79 -10.64 23.45
N GLU A 336 -10.73 -9.75 24.45
CA GLU A 336 -10.89 -8.30 24.29
C GLU A 336 -9.69 -7.70 23.55
N THR A 337 -8.47 -8.16 23.86
CA THR A 337 -7.24 -7.73 23.19
C THR A 337 -7.28 -8.11 21.72
N ARG A 338 -7.76 -9.32 21.39
CA ARG A 338 -7.94 -9.78 20.00
C ARG A 338 -8.89 -8.88 19.21
N GLN A 339 -9.99 -8.44 19.82
CA GLN A 339 -10.92 -7.51 19.17
C GLN A 339 -10.25 -6.15 18.90
N ARG A 340 -9.49 -5.62 19.85
CA ARG A 340 -8.81 -4.31 19.72
C ARG A 340 -7.70 -4.38 18.67
N THR A 341 -6.86 -5.41 18.71
CA THR A 341 -5.78 -5.58 17.72
C THR A 341 -6.31 -5.77 16.31
N THR A 342 -7.52 -6.34 16.13
CA THR A 342 -8.19 -6.40 14.82
C THR A 342 -8.39 -5.00 14.22
N GLY A 343 -8.77 -4.01 15.02
CA GLY A 343 -8.92 -2.63 14.57
C GLY A 343 -7.58 -1.97 14.23
N VAL A 344 -6.54 -2.22 15.03
CA VAL A 344 -5.16 -1.79 14.74
C VAL A 344 -4.68 -2.36 13.39
N TRP A 345 -4.91 -3.65 13.15
CA TRP A 345 -4.57 -4.29 11.88
C TRP A 345 -5.33 -3.72 10.69
N HIS A 346 -6.58 -3.30 10.86
CA HIS A 346 -7.34 -2.63 9.80
C HIS A 346 -6.73 -1.28 9.42
N ILE A 347 -6.24 -0.53 10.42
CA ILE A 347 -5.50 0.72 10.20
C ILE A 347 -4.20 0.45 9.44
N PHE A 348 -3.41 -0.55 9.86
CA PHE A 348 -2.18 -0.94 9.17
C PHE A 348 -2.40 -1.34 7.72
N LYS A 349 -3.43 -2.14 7.44
CA LYS A 349 -3.80 -2.49 6.06
C LYS A 349 -4.16 -1.26 5.23
N THR A 350 -4.91 -0.33 5.82
CA THR A 350 -5.29 0.93 5.14
C THR A 350 -4.08 1.84 4.90
N TYR A 351 -3.14 1.90 5.85
CA TYR A 351 -1.86 2.62 5.72
C TYR A 351 -1.03 2.05 4.56
N LEU A 352 -0.78 0.74 4.60
CA LEU A 352 -0.02 0.03 3.57
C LEU A 352 -0.67 0.17 2.18
N PHE A 353 -1.99 0.04 2.10
CA PHE A 353 -2.73 0.21 0.84
C PHE A 353 -2.57 1.62 0.27
N THR A 354 -2.78 2.65 1.11
CA THR A 354 -2.66 4.07 0.71
C THR A 354 -1.26 4.35 0.14
N LEU A 355 -0.25 3.86 0.86
CA LEU A 355 1.16 4.01 0.51
C LEU A 355 1.50 3.28 -0.79
N THR A 356 1.03 2.04 -0.94
CA THR A 356 1.25 1.22 -2.13
C THR A 356 0.62 1.85 -3.38
N VAL A 357 -0.60 2.38 -3.29
CA VAL A 357 -1.26 3.06 -4.44
C VAL A 357 -0.47 4.28 -4.89
N VAL A 358 0.09 5.02 -3.95
CA VAL A 358 0.90 6.21 -4.26
C VAL A 358 2.25 5.82 -4.86
N PHE A 359 2.91 4.78 -4.35
CA PHE A 359 4.16 4.28 -4.90
C PHE A 359 4.00 3.59 -6.25
N ASP A 360 2.89 2.91 -6.49
CA ASP A 360 2.54 2.36 -7.80
C ASP A 360 2.55 3.46 -8.88
N ALA A 361 2.06 4.66 -8.56
CA ALA A 361 2.17 5.79 -9.47
C ALA A 361 3.61 6.21 -9.75
N VAL A 362 4.46 6.29 -8.73
CA VAL A 362 5.85 6.72 -8.86
C VAL A 362 6.68 5.67 -9.61
N VAL A 363 6.57 4.40 -9.23
CA VAL A 363 7.28 3.29 -9.88
C VAL A 363 6.86 3.18 -11.34
N HIS A 364 5.58 3.36 -11.66
CA HIS A 364 5.11 3.36 -13.05
C HIS A 364 5.77 4.46 -13.89
N VAL A 365 5.90 5.69 -13.37
CA VAL A 365 6.63 6.77 -14.06
C VAL A 365 8.06 6.34 -14.34
N VAL A 366 8.75 5.80 -13.34
CA VAL A 366 10.14 5.34 -13.49
C VAL A 366 10.22 4.26 -14.57
N VAL A 367 9.40 3.21 -14.49
CA VAL A 367 9.40 2.10 -15.45
C VAL A 367 9.12 2.58 -16.88
N GLU A 368 8.15 3.49 -17.07
CA GLU A 368 7.81 4.03 -18.40
C GLU A 368 8.90 4.93 -18.99
N GLN A 369 9.64 5.65 -18.14
CA GLN A 369 10.66 6.61 -18.56
C GLN A 369 12.09 6.02 -18.56
N CYS A 370 12.26 4.81 -18.03
CA CYS A 370 13.54 4.11 -18.05
C CYS A 370 13.97 3.77 -19.49
N PRO A 371 15.25 3.97 -19.85
CA PRO A 371 15.77 3.57 -21.15
C PRO A 371 15.58 2.08 -21.42
N SER A 372 15.16 1.75 -22.65
CA SER A 372 15.04 0.39 -23.15
C SER A 372 15.58 0.31 -24.59
N PRO A 373 16.58 -0.54 -24.89
CA PRO A 373 17.19 -1.52 -23.99
C PRO A 373 18.09 -0.87 -22.91
N SER A 374 18.28 -1.58 -21.81
CA SER A 374 19.23 -1.17 -20.77
C SER A 374 20.65 -1.48 -21.21
N GLU A 375 21.53 -0.50 -21.08
CA GLU A 375 22.95 -0.60 -21.42
C GLU A 375 23.77 -0.68 -20.13
N ALA A 376 24.60 -1.71 -20.01
CA ALA A 376 25.50 -1.89 -18.88
C ALA A 376 26.89 -1.31 -19.20
N TYR A 377 27.39 -0.49 -18.29
CA TYR A 377 28.73 0.08 -18.35
C TYR A 377 29.67 -0.67 -17.39
N PRO A 378 30.92 -0.92 -17.81
CA PRO A 378 31.87 -1.61 -16.96
C PRO A 378 32.13 -0.82 -15.67
N ALA A 379 32.47 -1.54 -14.60
CA ALA A 379 32.83 -0.94 -13.32
C ALA A 379 33.96 0.08 -13.48
N ALA A 380 33.85 1.20 -12.77
CA ALA A 380 34.94 2.17 -12.68
C ALA A 380 36.17 1.55 -12.02
N ASN A 381 37.36 2.03 -12.36
CA ASN A 381 38.61 1.57 -11.72
C ASN A 381 38.74 1.98 -10.24
N GLU A 382 37.87 2.88 -9.76
CA GLU A 382 37.92 3.47 -8.42
C GLU A 382 37.00 2.74 -7.44
N ARG A 383 37.53 2.32 -6.28
CA ARG A 383 36.72 1.72 -5.21
C ARG A 383 35.89 2.79 -4.51
N HIS A 384 34.59 2.54 -4.37
CA HIS A 384 33.68 3.37 -3.59
C HIS A 384 33.27 2.62 -2.31
N GLY A 385 33.78 3.06 -1.17
CA GLY A 385 33.45 2.47 0.13
C GLY A 385 34.14 1.13 0.42
N ALA A 386 33.41 0.22 1.08
CA ALA A 386 33.95 -1.07 1.56
C ALA A 386 33.97 -2.18 0.49
N TRP A 387 33.31 -1.94 -0.65
CA TRP A 387 33.05 -2.94 -1.69
C TRP A 387 33.79 -2.55 -2.99
N PRO A 388 34.10 -3.52 -3.88
CA PRO A 388 34.61 -3.19 -5.21
C PRO A 388 33.56 -2.40 -6.00
N ALA A 389 34.00 -1.59 -6.95
CA ALA A 389 33.09 -0.94 -7.88
C ALA A 389 32.41 -1.98 -8.76
N MET A 390 31.12 -1.75 -9.03
CA MET A 390 30.28 -2.62 -9.82
C MET A 390 29.86 -1.97 -11.14
N PRO A 391 29.40 -2.75 -12.13
CA PRO A 391 28.82 -2.22 -13.34
C PRO A 391 27.66 -1.25 -13.05
N THR A 392 27.56 -0.21 -13.86
CA THR A 392 26.49 0.79 -13.81
C THR A 392 25.64 0.69 -15.07
N SER A 393 24.59 1.50 -15.17
CA SER A 393 23.67 1.48 -16.30
C SER A 393 23.38 2.85 -16.89
N ASN A 394 22.67 2.87 -18.02
CA ASN A 394 22.07 4.07 -18.57
C ASN A 394 20.79 4.53 -17.83
N VAL A 395 20.35 3.84 -16.77
CA VAL A 395 19.21 4.27 -15.96
C VAL A 395 19.58 5.56 -15.22
N PRO A 396 18.77 6.63 -15.31
CA PRO A 396 19.05 7.86 -14.60
C PRO A 396 19.21 7.65 -13.09
N ALA A 397 20.33 8.10 -12.52
CA ALA A 397 20.61 8.00 -11.09
C ALA A 397 19.47 8.52 -10.18
N PRO A 398 18.75 9.62 -10.53
CA PRO A 398 17.60 10.05 -9.74
C PRO A 398 16.47 9.00 -9.65
N TYR A 399 16.23 8.23 -10.72
CA TYR A 399 15.23 7.16 -10.69
C TYR A 399 15.70 5.98 -9.83
N LEU A 400 16.96 5.58 -9.91
CA LEU A 400 17.53 4.55 -9.02
C LEU A 400 17.39 4.97 -7.55
N ALA A 401 17.66 6.24 -7.23
CA ALA A 401 17.53 6.76 -5.89
C ALA A 401 16.07 6.85 -5.41
N ILE A 402 15.11 7.21 -6.29
CA ILE A 402 13.67 7.12 -6.00
C ILE A 402 13.28 5.69 -5.59
N LEU A 403 13.64 4.69 -6.39
CA LEU A 403 13.30 3.28 -6.13
C LEU A 403 13.97 2.76 -4.86
N THR A 404 15.22 3.17 -4.62
CA THR A 404 15.96 2.92 -3.38
C THR A 404 15.15 3.40 -2.17
N GLN A 405 14.65 4.64 -2.20
CA GLN A 405 13.87 5.18 -1.08
C GLN A 405 12.51 4.48 -0.91
N ILE A 406 11.87 4.05 -2.00
CA ILE A 406 10.62 3.26 -1.94
C ILE A 406 10.86 1.93 -1.23
N LEU A 407 11.90 1.17 -1.61
CA LEU A 407 12.25 -0.11 -0.96
C LEU A 407 12.62 0.09 0.51
N ARG A 408 13.29 1.21 0.84
CA ARG A 408 13.64 1.55 2.22
C ARG A 408 12.44 1.92 3.06
N LEU A 409 11.41 2.49 2.45
CA LEU A 409 10.15 2.74 3.13
C LEU A 409 9.35 1.44 3.31
N PHE A 410 9.33 0.57 2.29
CA PHE A 410 8.73 -0.77 2.41
C PHE A 410 9.39 -1.64 3.50
N GLU A 411 10.69 -1.48 3.74
CA GLU A 411 11.37 -2.08 4.91
C GLU A 411 10.68 -1.69 6.22
N ARG A 412 10.32 -0.41 6.39
CA ARG A 412 9.70 0.12 7.62
C ARG A 412 8.26 -0.33 7.82
N VAL A 413 7.59 -0.83 6.78
CA VAL A 413 6.23 -1.37 6.87
C VAL A 413 6.16 -2.87 6.65
N TYR A 414 7.31 -3.54 6.54
CA TYR A 414 7.37 -4.98 6.25
C TYR A 414 6.67 -5.82 7.31
N PHE A 415 6.65 -5.37 8.57
CA PHE A 415 5.92 -6.05 9.66
C PHE A 415 4.42 -6.25 9.35
N ILE A 416 3.85 -5.41 8.49
CA ILE A 416 2.45 -5.52 8.05
C ILE A 416 2.33 -6.68 7.05
N THR A 417 3.17 -6.71 6.02
CA THR A 417 3.13 -7.74 4.98
C THR A 417 3.57 -9.11 5.49
N SER A 418 4.54 -9.17 6.41
CA SER A 418 5.01 -10.43 7.00
C SER A 418 3.90 -11.14 7.80
N THR A 419 2.97 -10.39 8.39
CA THR A 419 1.92 -10.97 9.25
C THR A 419 0.78 -11.60 8.45
N PHE A 420 0.47 -11.07 7.28
CA PHE A 420 -0.67 -11.54 6.46
C PHE A 420 -0.26 -12.42 5.29
N GLY A 421 1.04 -12.56 5.05
CA GLY A 421 1.56 -13.08 3.79
C GLY A 421 1.37 -12.09 2.64
N LEU A 422 1.98 -12.40 1.50
CA LEU A 422 1.85 -11.60 0.27
C LEU A 422 0.53 -11.90 -0.47
N ASP A 423 -0.12 -13.03 -0.15
CA ASP A 423 -1.39 -13.47 -0.71
C ASP A 423 -2.52 -12.53 -0.25
N GLY A 424 -2.79 -11.50 -1.04
CA GLY A 424 -3.74 -10.42 -0.71
C GLY A 424 -3.20 -9.01 -0.90
N PHE A 425 -1.91 -8.87 -1.19
CA PHE A 425 -1.27 -7.59 -1.49
C PHE A 425 -0.63 -7.59 -2.90
N GLU A 426 -1.37 -8.00 -3.92
CA GLU A 426 -0.88 -8.05 -5.30
C GLU A 426 -0.31 -6.71 -5.78
N SER A 427 -0.98 -5.59 -5.48
CA SER A 427 -0.45 -4.27 -5.80
C SER A 427 0.89 -3.99 -5.12
N TYR A 428 1.11 -4.45 -3.88
CA TYR A 428 2.40 -4.29 -3.19
C TYR A 428 3.48 -5.09 -3.92
N ARG A 429 3.19 -6.34 -4.29
CA ARG A 429 4.12 -7.20 -5.03
C ARG A 429 4.54 -6.56 -6.34
N VAL A 430 3.59 -6.04 -7.12
CA VAL A 430 3.88 -5.36 -8.39
C VAL A 430 4.84 -4.20 -8.17
N VAL A 431 4.58 -3.34 -7.18
CA VAL A 431 5.46 -2.19 -6.87
C VAL A 431 6.84 -2.65 -6.40
N PHE A 432 6.89 -3.60 -5.48
CA PHE A 432 8.13 -4.14 -4.91
C PHE A 432 9.01 -4.77 -5.99
N TYR A 433 8.48 -5.74 -6.76
CA TYR A 433 9.26 -6.42 -7.80
C TYR A 433 9.58 -5.52 -9.00
N SER A 434 8.74 -4.55 -9.34
CA SER A 434 9.07 -3.56 -10.39
C SER A 434 10.22 -2.64 -9.97
N ALA A 435 10.26 -2.23 -8.69
CA ALA A 435 11.39 -1.48 -8.16
C ALA A 435 12.67 -2.33 -8.16
N LEU A 436 12.57 -3.62 -7.79
CA LEU A 436 13.70 -4.54 -7.82
C LEU A 436 14.24 -4.79 -9.24
N ASP A 437 13.36 -4.95 -10.22
CA ASP A 437 13.71 -5.19 -11.64
C ASP A 437 14.42 -4.00 -12.30
N VAL A 438 13.99 -2.76 -11.97
CA VAL A 438 14.67 -1.59 -12.54
C VAL A 438 16.03 -1.38 -11.86
N LEU A 439 16.12 -1.58 -10.54
CA LEU A 439 17.38 -1.45 -9.81
C LEU A 439 18.39 -2.53 -10.19
N SER A 440 17.96 -3.77 -10.48
CA SER A 440 18.86 -4.86 -10.90
C SER A 440 19.60 -4.59 -12.21
N ARG A 441 19.18 -3.58 -12.98
CA ARG A 441 19.89 -3.12 -14.18
C ARG A 441 21.19 -2.39 -13.83
N ASP A 442 21.37 -1.96 -12.59
CA ASP A 442 22.51 -1.22 -12.08
C ASP A 442 23.10 -1.90 -10.82
N ALA A 443 24.11 -2.73 -11.04
CA ALA A 443 24.73 -3.54 -9.98
C ALA A 443 25.38 -2.69 -8.87
N GLU A 444 25.89 -1.50 -9.22
CA GLU A 444 26.39 -0.53 -8.24
C GLU A 444 25.26 -0.01 -7.34
N ALA A 445 24.09 0.33 -7.89
CA ALA A 445 22.94 0.73 -7.09
C ALA A 445 22.44 -0.40 -6.16
N CYS A 446 22.40 -1.65 -6.64
CA CYS A 446 22.08 -2.82 -5.80
C CYS A 446 23.06 -2.95 -4.63
N THR A 447 24.36 -2.85 -4.91
CA THR A 447 25.44 -2.95 -3.91
C THR A 447 25.33 -1.84 -2.87
N GLN A 448 25.10 -0.60 -3.29
CA GLN A 448 24.94 0.54 -2.38
C GLN A 448 23.72 0.40 -1.48
N LEU A 449 22.57 0.00 -2.03
CA LEU A 449 21.34 -0.18 -1.26
C LEU A 449 21.47 -1.32 -0.24
N VAL A 450 21.97 -2.50 -0.66
CA VAL A 450 22.17 -3.63 0.26
C VAL A 450 23.14 -3.27 1.38
N SER A 451 24.25 -2.58 1.05
CA SER A 451 25.19 -2.09 2.05
C SER A 451 24.55 -1.12 3.03
N ALA A 452 23.76 -0.15 2.55
CA ALA A 452 23.09 0.83 3.39
C ALA A 452 22.02 0.18 4.29
N MET A 453 21.25 -0.78 3.77
CA MET A 453 20.27 -1.52 4.54
C MET A 453 20.91 -2.33 5.66
N ALA A 454 21.99 -3.05 5.36
CA ALA A 454 22.69 -3.84 6.36
C ALA A 454 23.35 -2.98 7.43
N GLN A 455 23.98 -1.85 7.04
CA GLN A 455 24.57 -0.91 7.99
C GLN A 455 23.52 -0.35 8.94
N ASP A 456 22.41 0.17 8.41
CA ASP A 456 21.30 0.68 9.22
C ASP A 456 20.74 -0.37 10.18
N LEU A 457 20.62 -1.61 9.73
CA LEU A 457 20.12 -2.72 10.55
C LEU A 457 21.06 -2.99 11.72
N LEU A 458 22.38 -3.10 11.45
CA LEU A 458 23.38 -3.35 12.47
C LEU A 458 23.46 -2.20 13.48
N GLU A 459 23.45 -0.95 13.01
CA GLU A 459 23.46 0.24 13.87
C GLU A 459 22.21 0.33 14.73
N ARG A 460 21.02 0.15 14.15
CA ARG A 460 19.73 0.22 14.83
C ARG A 460 19.64 -0.76 16.00
N HIS A 461 20.17 -1.97 15.83
CA HIS A 461 20.09 -3.03 16.84
C HIS A 461 21.37 -3.13 17.70
N GLY A 462 22.33 -2.23 17.51
CA GLY A 462 23.57 -2.19 18.29
C GLY A 462 24.46 -3.43 18.10
N VAL A 463 24.46 -3.99 16.89
CA VAL A 463 25.15 -5.25 16.56
C VAL A 463 26.46 -4.94 15.86
N SER A 464 27.57 -5.50 16.36
CA SER A 464 28.92 -5.23 15.84
C SER A 464 29.25 -6.00 14.55
N ALA A 465 28.63 -7.16 14.33
CA ALA A 465 28.85 -7.99 13.14
C ALA A 465 27.59 -8.83 12.78
N PRO A 466 27.38 -9.15 11.49
CA PRO A 466 26.26 -9.94 11.00
C PRO A 466 25.96 -11.25 11.74
N ASP A 467 26.99 -11.97 12.17
CA ASP A 467 26.92 -13.29 12.81
C ASP A 467 27.28 -13.23 14.31
N ALA A 468 27.31 -12.03 14.91
CA ALA A 468 27.70 -11.83 16.30
C ALA A 468 26.75 -12.52 17.31
N GLN A 469 25.52 -12.83 16.90
CA GLN A 469 24.48 -13.37 17.76
C GLN A 469 23.91 -14.67 17.19
N GLN A 470 23.68 -15.66 18.06
CA GLN A 470 22.89 -16.84 17.70
C GLN A 470 21.42 -16.45 17.50
N ALA A 471 20.74 -17.07 16.54
CA ALA A 471 19.35 -16.73 16.19
C ALA A 471 18.41 -16.73 17.41
N ALA A 472 18.62 -17.64 18.36
CA ALA A 472 17.90 -17.74 19.64
C ALA A 472 17.83 -16.42 20.44
N HIS A 473 18.87 -15.60 20.32
CA HIS A 473 19.05 -14.36 21.08
C HIS A 473 18.74 -13.11 20.26
N VAL A 474 18.48 -13.26 18.96
CA VAL A 474 18.15 -12.13 18.10
C VAL A 474 16.69 -11.70 18.37
N PRO A 475 16.42 -10.43 18.73
CA PRO A 475 15.06 -9.94 18.95
C PRO A 475 14.19 -10.03 17.69
N MET A 476 12.86 -10.13 17.87
CA MET A 476 11.91 -10.25 16.75
C MET A 476 12.04 -9.13 15.72
N GLY A 477 12.13 -7.87 16.16
CA GLY A 477 12.32 -6.73 15.26
C GLY A 477 13.59 -6.84 14.42
N GLN A 478 14.70 -7.30 14.99
CA GLN A 478 15.93 -7.54 14.24
C GLN A 478 15.75 -8.67 13.24
N ARG A 479 15.17 -9.81 13.65
CA ARG A 479 14.91 -10.94 12.73
C ARG A 479 14.06 -10.50 11.54
N MET A 480 13.02 -9.72 11.78
CA MET A 480 12.13 -9.21 10.74
C MET A 480 12.83 -8.30 9.73
N HIS A 481 13.71 -7.40 10.18
CA HIS A 481 14.51 -6.58 9.28
C HIS A 481 15.53 -7.41 8.49
N VAL A 482 16.12 -8.44 9.12
CA VAL A 482 16.99 -9.39 8.42
C VAL A 482 16.19 -10.12 7.35
N THR A 483 15.00 -10.64 7.67
CA THR A 483 14.11 -11.29 6.70
C THR A 483 13.85 -10.39 5.50
N TYR A 484 13.48 -9.12 5.70
CA TYR A 484 13.26 -8.19 4.59
C TYR A 484 14.52 -7.96 3.73
N LEU A 485 15.67 -7.77 4.35
CA LEU A 485 16.94 -7.63 3.63
C LEU A 485 17.23 -8.88 2.79
N LEU A 486 17.03 -10.07 3.34
CA LEU A 486 17.26 -11.33 2.63
C LEU A 486 16.28 -11.51 1.46
N LEU A 487 15.03 -11.07 1.58
CA LEU A 487 14.07 -11.06 0.46
C LEU A 487 14.53 -10.17 -0.69
N VAL A 488 15.13 -9.01 -0.39
CA VAL A 488 15.71 -8.12 -1.42
C VAL A 488 16.95 -8.76 -2.03
N VAL A 489 17.85 -9.27 -1.19
CA VAL A 489 19.12 -9.87 -1.63
C VAL A 489 18.91 -11.10 -2.51
N GLU A 490 17.92 -11.94 -2.20
CA GLU A 490 17.55 -13.11 -3.01
C GLU A 490 17.38 -12.74 -4.49
N GLN A 491 16.76 -11.60 -4.78
CA GLN A 491 16.48 -11.16 -6.15
C GLN A 491 17.71 -10.62 -6.88
N TRP A 492 18.78 -10.28 -6.14
CA TRP A 492 19.95 -9.57 -6.67
C TRP A 492 21.27 -10.29 -6.45
N VAL A 493 21.27 -11.57 -6.03
CA VAL A 493 22.51 -12.30 -5.76
C VAL A 493 23.49 -12.25 -6.95
N SER A 494 23.01 -12.24 -8.19
CA SER A 494 23.83 -12.11 -9.41
C SER A 494 24.46 -10.72 -9.60
N GLU A 495 23.88 -9.69 -9.00
CA GLU A 495 24.28 -8.28 -9.16
C GLU A 495 25.18 -7.79 -8.00
N LEU A 496 25.46 -8.65 -7.02
CA LEU A 496 26.29 -8.31 -5.86
C LEU A 496 27.72 -8.85 -6.01
N PRO A 497 28.74 -8.14 -5.52
CA PRO A 497 30.11 -8.65 -5.55
C PRO A 497 30.29 -9.83 -4.59
N ASP A 498 31.07 -10.84 -5.00
CA ASP A 498 31.42 -12.02 -4.19
C ASP A 498 31.91 -11.64 -2.78
N THR A 499 32.70 -10.56 -2.66
CA THR A 499 33.20 -10.09 -1.37
C THR A 499 32.10 -9.65 -0.40
N MET A 500 30.98 -9.13 -0.91
CA MET A 500 29.81 -8.78 -0.09
C MET A 500 29.04 -10.04 0.28
N ILE A 501 28.88 -10.98 -0.66
CA ILE A 501 28.25 -12.27 -0.40
C ILE A 501 28.96 -12.98 0.77
N ASP A 502 30.29 -13.08 0.71
CA ASP A 502 31.08 -13.81 1.70
C ASP A 502 31.19 -13.11 3.05
N ARG A 503 31.31 -11.77 3.06
CA ARG A 503 31.60 -11.00 4.28
C ARG A 503 30.37 -10.42 4.96
N LEU A 504 29.25 -10.34 4.26
CA LEU A 504 28.03 -9.72 4.76
C LEU A 504 26.85 -10.69 4.67
N ILE A 505 26.50 -11.13 3.46
CA ILE A 505 25.24 -11.85 3.22
C ILE A 505 25.24 -13.23 3.88
N LEU A 506 26.24 -14.07 3.58
CA LEU A 506 26.32 -15.41 4.17
C LEU A 506 26.42 -15.36 5.71
N PRO A 507 27.23 -14.47 6.32
CA PRO A 507 27.18 -14.23 7.76
C PRO A 507 25.79 -13.85 8.30
N MET A 508 24.98 -13.07 7.58
CA MET A 508 23.60 -12.77 7.99
C MET A 508 22.65 -13.98 7.87
N CYS A 509 22.85 -14.85 6.88
CA CYS A 509 22.06 -16.08 6.71
C CYS A 509 22.38 -17.14 7.77
N ARG A 510 23.66 -17.26 8.15
CA ARG A 510 24.21 -18.39 8.92
C ARG A 510 23.48 -18.67 10.23
N PRO A 511 23.13 -17.69 11.10
CA PRO A 511 22.43 -17.97 12.35
C PRO A 511 21.10 -18.69 12.14
N TYR A 512 20.37 -18.36 11.06
CA TYR A 512 19.04 -18.89 10.78
C TYR A 512 19.07 -20.20 10.00
N LEU A 513 20.11 -20.43 9.21
CA LEU A 513 20.36 -21.75 8.62
C LEU A 513 20.74 -22.79 9.70
N GLN A 514 21.49 -22.37 10.72
CA GLN A 514 21.86 -23.24 11.85
C GLN A 514 20.72 -23.46 12.85
N ASP A 515 19.79 -22.51 12.94
CA ASP A 515 18.66 -22.57 13.85
C ASP A 515 17.35 -22.23 13.13
N THR A 516 16.74 -23.27 12.57
CA THR A 516 15.55 -23.17 11.71
C THR A 516 14.26 -22.80 12.45
N ARG A 517 14.29 -22.60 13.78
CA ARG A 517 13.09 -22.34 14.59
C ARG A 517 12.31 -21.09 14.17
N PHE A 518 12.98 -20.13 13.52
CA PHE A 518 12.37 -18.90 13.03
C PHE A 518 12.06 -19.04 11.54
N GLN A 519 10.91 -19.65 11.25
CA GLN A 519 10.56 -20.13 9.90
C GLN A 519 10.71 -19.05 8.82
N ASP A 520 10.11 -17.87 8.95
CA ASP A 520 10.18 -16.83 7.93
C ASP A 520 11.63 -16.40 7.59
N THR A 521 12.47 -16.24 8.61
CA THR A 521 13.87 -15.84 8.43
C THR A 521 14.71 -17.00 7.90
N PHE A 522 14.42 -18.23 8.34
CA PHE A 522 15.02 -19.44 7.78
C PHE A 522 14.68 -19.59 6.30
N GLU A 523 13.41 -19.46 5.91
CA GLU A 523 12.94 -19.56 4.54
C GLU A 523 13.61 -18.50 3.65
N SER A 524 13.72 -17.25 4.14
CA SER A 524 14.41 -16.20 3.39
C SER A 524 15.92 -16.47 3.24
N ALA A 525 16.58 -16.97 4.29
CA ALA A 525 17.99 -17.38 4.21
C ALA A 525 18.19 -18.58 3.28
N HIS A 526 17.27 -19.54 3.32
CA HIS A 526 17.25 -20.70 2.44
C HIS A 526 17.10 -20.28 0.97
N SER A 527 16.20 -19.35 0.65
CA SER A 527 16.01 -18.83 -0.70
C SER A 527 17.25 -18.10 -1.24
N VAL A 528 17.92 -17.29 -0.40
CA VAL A 528 19.21 -16.66 -0.79
C VAL A 528 20.26 -17.71 -1.15
N VAL A 529 20.36 -18.80 -0.38
CA VAL A 529 21.29 -19.90 -0.71
C VAL A 529 20.92 -20.57 -2.03
N LEU A 530 19.64 -20.81 -2.30
CA LEU A 530 19.23 -21.35 -3.61
C LEU A 530 19.54 -20.39 -4.75
N ALA A 531 19.32 -19.08 -4.57
CA ALA A 531 19.69 -18.07 -5.56
C ALA A 531 21.21 -18.06 -5.86
N LEU A 532 22.07 -18.28 -4.84
CA LEU A 532 23.52 -18.46 -5.02
C LEU A 532 23.85 -19.68 -5.90
N TYR A 533 23.13 -20.79 -5.75
CA TYR A 533 23.29 -21.95 -6.64
C TYR A 533 22.82 -21.64 -8.05
N THR A 534 21.66 -20.99 -8.21
CA THR A 534 21.08 -20.65 -9.51
C THR A 534 21.98 -19.72 -10.31
N CYS A 535 22.58 -18.69 -9.69
CA CYS A 535 23.51 -17.79 -10.37
C CYS A 535 24.93 -18.36 -10.50
N GLY A 536 25.21 -19.51 -9.89
CA GLY A 536 26.51 -20.15 -9.96
C GLY A 536 27.61 -19.44 -9.18
N ALA A 537 27.28 -18.82 -8.03
CA ALA A 537 28.24 -18.13 -7.17
C ALA A 537 29.41 -19.03 -6.73
N ALA A 538 30.61 -18.43 -6.59
CA ALA A 538 31.84 -19.18 -6.31
C ALA A 538 31.82 -19.88 -4.94
N CYS A 539 31.24 -19.24 -3.93
CA CYS A 539 31.14 -19.74 -2.55
C CYS A 539 30.31 -21.03 -2.41
N THR A 540 29.47 -21.36 -3.39
CA THR A 540 28.57 -22.54 -3.33
C THR A 540 29.33 -23.85 -3.15
N ARG A 541 30.55 -23.98 -3.69
CA ARG A 541 31.38 -25.19 -3.53
C ARG A 541 31.74 -25.45 -2.06
N GLU A 542 32.13 -24.41 -1.35
CA GLU A 542 32.51 -24.49 0.07
C GLU A 542 31.28 -24.58 0.99
N LEU A 543 30.16 -23.99 0.56
CA LEU A 543 28.88 -24.03 1.30
C LEU A 543 28.18 -25.39 1.20
N THR A 544 28.39 -26.13 0.11
CA THR A 544 27.65 -27.37 -0.22
C THR A 544 27.63 -28.39 0.93
N PRO A 545 28.77 -28.75 1.58
CA PRO A 545 28.74 -29.78 2.62
C PRO A 545 27.86 -29.40 3.81
N PHE A 546 27.95 -28.15 4.26
CA PHE A 546 27.11 -27.62 5.34
C PHE A 546 25.63 -27.63 4.95
N TYR A 547 25.31 -27.20 3.73
CA TYR A 547 23.93 -27.05 3.30
C TYR A 547 23.23 -28.40 3.09
N ILE A 548 23.91 -29.39 2.50
CA ILE A 548 23.40 -30.75 2.36
C ILE A 548 23.16 -31.39 3.73
N ASP A 549 24.09 -31.23 4.67
CA ASP A 549 23.94 -31.71 6.05
C ASP A 549 22.71 -31.09 6.72
N MET A 550 22.55 -29.77 6.62
CA MET A 550 21.38 -29.04 7.14
C MET A 550 20.06 -29.55 6.52
N LEU A 551 19.99 -29.76 5.21
CA LEU A 551 18.78 -30.27 4.54
C LEU A 551 18.42 -31.68 5.05
N LEU A 552 19.38 -32.61 5.05
CA LEU A 552 19.14 -34.02 5.36
C LEU A 552 18.96 -34.32 6.85
N HIS A 553 19.69 -33.61 7.71
CA HIS A 553 19.75 -33.90 9.15
C HIS A 553 18.96 -32.91 10.00
N THR A 554 18.64 -31.72 9.49
CA THR A 554 17.82 -30.73 10.21
C THR A 554 16.45 -30.56 9.56
N CYS A 555 16.38 -30.27 8.26
CA CYS A 555 15.12 -29.90 7.61
C CYS A 555 14.16 -31.07 7.46
N VAL A 556 14.66 -32.23 7.02
CA VAL A 556 13.84 -33.45 6.84
C VAL A 556 13.25 -33.94 8.17
N PRO A 557 14.03 -34.15 9.26
CA PRO A 557 13.48 -34.60 10.53
C PRO A 557 12.49 -33.63 11.17
N ARG A 558 12.71 -32.33 11.02
CA ARG A 558 11.87 -31.29 11.62
C ARG A 558 10.76 -30.80 10.69
N LYS A 559 10.61 -31.40 9.50
CA LYS A 559 9.62 -31.02 8.47
C LYS A 559 9.62 -29.52 8.19
N GLN A 560 10.81 -28.91 8.13
CA GLN A 560 10.98 -27.47 7.91
C GLN A 560 10.74 -27.08 6.46
N LEU A 561 10.81 -28.05 5.55
CA LEU A 561 10.53 -27.88 4.13
C LEU A 561 9.46 -28.90 3.72
N SER A 562 8.54 -28.47 2.87
CA SER A 562 7.64 -29.39 2.16
C SER A 562 8.41 -30.29 1.20
N ALA A 563 7.81 -31.41 0.79
CA ALA A 563 8.43 -32.34 -0.17
C ALA A 563 8.80 -31.64 -1.49
N SER A 564 7.95 -30.74 -1.98
CA SER A 564 8.22 -29.95 -3.19
C SER A 564 9.38 -28.96 -2.99
N GLN A 565 9.46 -28.26 -1.85
CA GLN A 565 10.57 -27.36 -1.56
C GLN A 565 11.90 -28.12 -1.44
N LEU A 566 11.88 -29.30 -0.82
CA LEU A 566 13.06 -30.17 -0.72
C LEU A 566 13.54 -30.64 -2.09
N GLN A 567 12.62 -31.04 -2.96
CA GLN A 567 12.92 -31.44 -4.34
C GLN A 567 13.54 -30.28 -5.13
N VAL A 568 12.96 -29.07 -5.04
CA VAL A 568 13.52 -27.87 -5.68
C VAL A 568 14.93 -27.59 -5.16
N ALA A 569 15.16 -27.70 -3.84
CA ALA A 569 16.48 -27.46 -3.27
C ALA A 569 17.52 -28.44 -3.82
N PHE A 570 17.25 -29.75 -3.80
CA PHE A 570 18.19 -30.76 -4.30
C PHE A 570 18.43 -30.66 -5.81
N THR A 571 17.38 -30.47 -6.61
CA THR A 571 17.52 -30.30 -8.06
C THR A 571 18.35 -29.05 -8.39
N THR A 572 18.09 -27.92 -7.73
CA THR A 572 18.87 -26.68 -7.90
C THR A 572 20.35 -26.87 -7.55
N ILE A 573 20.66 -27.53 -6.44
CA ILE A 573 22.05 -27.81 -6.03
C ILE A 573 22.74 -28.70 -7.06
N VAL A 574 22.11 -29.82 -7.43
CA VAL A 574 22.73 -30.81 -8.33
C VAL A 574 22.86 -30.27 -9.74
N GLU A 575 21.88 -29.53 -10.26
CA GLU A 575 21.99 -28.85 -11.55
C GLU A 575 23.20 -27.92 -11.58
N SER A 576 23.25 -27.03 -10.57
CA SER A 576 24.30 -26.05 -10.43
C SER A 576 25.70 -26.68 -10.33
N LEU A 577 25.83 -27.79 -9.58
CA LEU A 577 27.09 -28.49 -9.39
C LEU A 577 27.45 -29.40 -10.57
N SER A 578 26.48 -29.98 -11.28
CA SER A 578 26.73 -30.87 -12.42
C SER A 578 27.44 -30.17 -13.57
N HIS A 579 27.32 -28.85 -13.68
CA HIS A 579 28.07 -28.06 -14.66
C HIS A 579 29.46 -27.63 -14.18
N ARG A 580 29.76 -27.75 -12.88
CA ARG A 580 30.92 -27.09 -12.25
C ARG A 580 31.83 -28.03 -11.44
N SER A 581 31.35 -29.21 -11.03
CA SER A 581 32.08 -30.21 -10.24
C SER A 581 31.32 -31.55 -10.20
N ASP A 582 31.65 -32.47 -11.10
CA ASP A 582 31.05 -33.82 -11.16
C ASP A 582 31.17 -34.57 -9.84
N SER A 583 32.33 -34.47 -9.18
CA SER A 583 32.60 -35.17 -7.93
C SER A 583 31.74 -34.63 -6.78
N LEU A 584 31.52 -33.32 -6.70
CA LEU A 584 30.71 -32.72 -5.66
C LEU A 584 29.21 -32.93 -5.91
N ALA A 585 28.78 -32.86 -7.18
CA ALA A 585 27.41 -33.21 -7.57
C ALA A 585 27.11 -34.68 -7.24
N TRP A 586 28.03 -35.59 -7.59
CA TRP A 586 27.90 -37.00 -7.24
C TRP A 586 27.92 -37.25 -5.73
N TRP A 587 28.77 -36.53 -4.98
CA TRP A 587 28.78 -36.61 -3.52
C TRP A 587 27.41 -36.20 -2.92
N CYS A 588 26.76 -35.15 -3.44
CA CYS A 588 25.42 -34.76 -3.00
C CYS A 588 24.38 -35.87 -3.25
N ILE A 589 24.44 -36.49 -4.43
CA ILE A 589 23.59 -37.63 -4.81
C ILE A 589 23.81 -38.81 -3.86
N GLU A 590 25.07 -39.10 -3.51
CA GLU A 590 25.43 -40.15 -2.56
C GLU A 590 24.88 -39.87 -1.16
N GLN A 591 25.03 -38.64 -0.64
CA GLN A 591 24.48 -38.29 0.67
C GLN A 591 22.95 -38.44 0.71
N LEU A 592 22.26 -38.02 -0.35
CA LEU A 592 20.82 -38.20 -0.48
C LEU A 592 20.43 -39.68 -0.50
N ASP A 593 21.12 -40.49 -1.30
CA ASP A 593 20.88 -41.93 -1.41
C ASP A 593 21.16 -42.67 -0.08
N ASP A 594 22.27 -42.37 0.57
CA ASP A 594 22.61 -42.96 1.87
C ASP A 594 21.55 -42.63 2.92
N GLN A 595 21.05 -41.39 2.93
CA GLN A 595 20.03 -40.97 3.88
C GLN A 595 18.67 -41.66 3.65
N ILE A 596 18.32 -42.03 2.41
CA ILE A 596 17.14 -42.88 2.15
C ILE A 596 17.27 -44.19 2.92
N SER A 597 18.43 -44.86 2.81
CA SER A 597 18.68 -46.13 3.51
C SER A 597 18.62 -45.96 5.04
N VAL A 598 19.20 -44.87 5.56
CA VAL A 598 19.17 -44.56 7.00
C VAL A 598 17.72 -44.39 7.49
N MET A 599 16.89 -43.66 6.75
CA MET A 599 15.49 -43.43 7.12
C MET A 599 14.65 -44.71 7.09
N GLN A 600 14.88 -45.59 6.10
CA GLN A 600 14.24 -46.91 6.04
C GLN A 600 14.63 -47.78 7.25
N LEU A 601 15.91 -47.81 7.60
CA LEU A 601 16.39 -48.56 8.78
C LEU A 601 15.82 -48.02 10.09
N GLN A 602 15.48 -46.74 10.14
CA GLN A 602 14.81 -46.09 11.28
C GLN A 602 13.28 -46.27 11.29
N GLY A 603 12.71 -46.96 10.29
CA GLY A 603 11.25 -47.13 10.15
C GLY A 603 10.52 -45.84 9.76
N ARG A 604 11.22 -44.86 9.16
CA ARG A 604 10.67 -43.60 8.69
C ARG A 604 10.39 -43.65 7.19
N ASP A 605 9.50 -44.57 6.80
CA ASP A 605 9.27 -44.92 5.40
C ASP A 605 8.74 -43.73 4.55
N ASP A 606 7.90 -42.86 5.13
CA ASP A 606 7.40 -41.66 4.45
C ASP A 606 8.53 -40.67 4.11
N ASP A 607 9.49 -40.50 5.03
CA ASP A 607 10.66 -39.64 4.81
C ASP A 607 11.60 -40.25 3.77
N ALA A 608 11.86 -41.55 3.89
CA ALA A 608 12.64 -42.28 2.90
C ALA A 608 12.01 -42.20 1.50
N MET A 609 10.69 -42.26 1.42
CA MET A 609 9.95 -42.14 0.17
C MET A 609 10.04 -40.73 -0.41
N CYS A 610 9.88 -39.70 0.42
CA CYS A 610 10.09 -38.29 0.02
C CYS A 610 11.51 -38.08 -0.56
N LEU A 611 12.54 -38.59 0.11
CA LEU A 611 13.93 -38.50 -0.37
C LEU A 611 14.16 -39.32 -1.65
N ALA A 612 13.52 -40.48 -1.80
CA ALA A 612 13.59 -41.27 -3.03
C ALA A 612 12.95 -40.56 -4.23
N LEU A 613 11.85 -39.84 -4.02
CA LEU A 613 11.25 -38.98 -5.04
C LEU A 613 12.16 -37.79 -5.38
N CYS A 614 12.83 -37.20 -4.39
CA CYS A 614 13.86 -36.17 -4.64
C CYS A 614 15.02 -36.73 -5.48
N LEU A 615 15.51 -37.94 -5.17
CA LEU A 615 16.60 -38.58 -5.91
C LEU A 615 16.21 -38.85 -7.38
N ALA A 616 14.97 -39.31 -7.61
CA ALA A 616 14.43 -39.47 -8.95
C ALA A 616 14.32 -38.13 -9.69
N ALA A 617 13.84 -37.09 -9.02
CA ALA A 617 13.69 -35.76 -9.60
C ALA A 617 15.00 -35.10 -10.02
N VAL A 618 16.14 -35.53 -9.48
CA VAL A 618 17.48 -35.03 -9.84
C VAL A 618 17.94 -35.53 -11.23
N LEU A 619 17.33 -36.59 -11.77
CA LEU A 619 17.74 -37.21 -13.05
C LEU A 619 17.86 -36.24 -14.24
N PRO A 620 16.90 -35.33 -14.50
CA PRO A 620 17.01 -34.37 -15.62
C PRO A 620 18.12 -33.34 -15.44
N HIS A 621 18.61 -33.16 -14.20
CA HIS A 621 19.48 -32.08 -13.79
C HIS A 621 20.96 -32.50 -13.70
N VAL A 622 21.26 -33.78 -13.98
CA VAL A 622 22.65 -34.26 -14.05
C VAL A 622 23.19 -34.24 -15.46
N ASN A 623 24.49 -34.02 -15.61
CA ASN A 623 25.15 -34.16 -16.89
C ASN A 623 25.22 -35.64 -17.34
N LEU A 624 25.59 -35.86 -18.61
CA LEU A 624 25.65 -37.21 -19.19
C LEU A 624 26.68 -38.13 -18.51
N VAL A 625 27.70 -37.57 -17.85
CA VAL A 625 28.73 -38.36 -17.14
C VAL A 625 28.11 -39.03 -15.91
N LEU A 626 27.31 -38.30 -15.16
CA LEU A 626 26.67 -38.78 -13.94
C LEU A 626 25.38 -39.58 -14.20
N LEU A 627 24.68 -39.28 -15.31
CA LEU A 627 23.37 -39.86 -15.62
C LEU A 627 23.34 -41.39 -15.60
N ARG A 628 24.32 -42.06 -16.22
CA ARG A 628 24.37 -43.52 -16.27
C ARG A 628 24.46 -44.14 -14.87
N SER A 629 25.28 -43.56 -14.02
CA SER A 629 25.49 -44.04 -12.65
C SER A 629 24.24 -43.79 -11.80
N LEU A 630 23.60 -42.62 -11.97
CA LEU A 630 22.35 -42.29 -11.27
C LEU A 630 21.18 -43.20 -11.70
N LEU A 631 21.01 -43.47 -13.01
CA LEU A 631 20.01 -44.42 -13.51
C LEU A 631 20.21 -45.82 -12.94
N THR A 632 21.47 -46.25 -12.77
CA THR A 632 21.78 -47.54 -12.15
C THR A 632 21.34 -47.57 -10.69
N ARG A 633 21.64 -46.51 -9.91
CA ARG A 633 21.15 -46.39 -8.52
C ARG A 633 19.62 -46.38 -8.44
N MET A 634 18.97 -45.59 -9.30
CA MET A 634 17.51 -45.51 -9.35
C MET A 634 16.87 -46.85 -9.70
N SER A 635 17.46 -47.61 -10.64
CA SER A 635 17.02 -48.96 -10.95
C SER A 635 17.07 -49.87 -9.71
N THR A 636 18.16 -49.82 -8.93
CA THR A 636 18.28 -50.59 -7.68
C THR A 636 17.16 -50.21 -6.70
N ARG A 637 16.94 -48.92 -6.46
CA ARG A 637 15.88 -48.43 -5.56
C ARG A 637 14.47 -48.83 -5.99
N ILE A 638 14.19 -48.86 -7.29
CA ILE A 638 12.90 -49.31 -7.82
C ILE A 638 12.72 -50.82 -7.60
N LEU A 639 13.78 -51.61 -7.80
CA LEU A 639 13.74 -53.06 -7.67
C LEU A 639 13.68 -53.55 -6.22
N GLU A 640 14.20 -52.76 -5.27
CA GLU A 640 14.06 -53.01 -3.82
C GLU A 640 12.60 -52.95 -3.34
N ARG A 641 11.71 -52.31 -4.11
CA ARG A 641 10.29 -52.15 -3.76
C ARG A 641 9.42 -53.25 -4.38
N PRO A 642 8.38 -53.75 -3.66
CA PRO A 642 7.47 -54.76 -4.19
C PRO A 642 6.83 -54.33 -5.51
N ALA A 643 6.73 -55.25 -6.47
CA ALA A 643 6.15 -54.98 -7.79
C ALA A 643 4.74 -54.35 -7.79
N PRO A 644 3.79 -54.76 -6.91
CA PRO A 644 2.46 -54.18 -6.89
C PRO A 644 2.35 -52.91 -6.03
N SER A 645 3.46 -52.34 -5.54
CA SER A 645 3.42 -51.23 -4.59
C SER A 645 3.16 -49.89 -5.30
N ALA A 646 2.37 -49.03 -4.66
CA ALA A 646 2.09 -47.68 -5.15
C ALA A 646 3.39 -46.85 -5.20
N GLU A 647 4.28 -47.08 -4.23
CA GLU A 647 5.57 -46.41 -4.13
C GLU A 647 6.48 -46.73 -5.32
N ARG A 648 6.53 -47.99 -5.74
CA ARG A 648 7.28 -48.39 -6.92
C ARG A 648 6.70 -47.76 -8.18
N THR A 649 5.38 -47.73 -8.30
CA THR A 649 4.68 -47.14 -9.45
C THR A 649 5.02 -45.66 -9.58
N GLN A 650 4.94 -44.91 -8.48
CA GLN A 650 5.25 -43.49 -8.45
C GLN A 650 6.70 -43.18 -8.85
N LEU A 651 7.67 -43.97 -8.38
CA LEU A 651 9.08 -43.80 -8.77
C LEU A 651 9.31 -44.13 -10.24
N VAL A 652 8.69 -45.19 -10.78
CA VAL A 652 8.81 -45.55 -12.19
C VAL A 652 8.22 -44.47 -13.08
N GLU A 653 7.05 -43.93 -12.73
CA GLU A 653 6.42 -42.84 -13.47
C GLU A 653 7.30 -41.59 -13.47
N LEU A 654 7.85 -41.20 -12.33
CA LEU A 654 8.69 -40.02 -12.23
C LEU A 654 9.99 -40.17 -13.04
N VAL A 655 10.63 -41.35 -12.99
CA VAL A 655 11.83 -41.66 -13.80
C VAL A 655 11.51 -41.72 -15.30
N ALA A 656 10.32 -42.20 -15.69
CA ALA A 656 9.93 -42.29 -17.10
C ALA A 656 9.54 -40.93 -17.71
N LEU A 657 9.10 -39.99 -16.88
CA LEU A 657 8.77 -38.61 -17.26
C LEU A 657 10.00 -37.68 -17.26
N SER A 658 11.07 -38.10 -16.58
CA SER A 658 12.39 -37.43 -16.52
C SER A 658 13.25 -37.78 -17.72
#